data_AF-A0A839PUR1-F1
#
_entry.id   AF-A0A839PUR1-F1
#
_cell.length_a   1.000
_cell.length_b   1.000
_cell.length_c   1.000
_cell.angle_alpha   90.00
_cell.angle_beta   90.00
_cell.angle_gamma   90.00
#
_symmetry.space_group_name_H-M   'P 1'
#
loop_
_entity.id
_entity.type
_entity.pdbx_description
1 polymer ?
#
loop_
_entity_poly.entity_id
_entity_poly.type
_entity_poly.pdbx_seq_one_letter_code
_entity_poly.pdbx_strand_id
1 'polypeptide(L)'
;MTHARTLPPIPAGPPTGEAALHVAVIGPAHPAPGRLAAHTTLLAHHLADAGHDVTLVSWASLLPGRAVRGERPVGSGAPGPVGTGKGSVVAPFPRTIRALGRARPDSWLRVGRRLRDVDTVVVVATSPSLAPAHLALLRAAGALPPTGTSTSPGDVRRPRSVLVCGEVLPHETRPGDAALVGSLLRRVDSVVVHTPDEARVASGLGATRVATVELPPEPVEGPHGPDGPDGSGTGSTRLLCVGPERAGLDLLLAAVAQVPEVTLTVLPAGPASADPVSDDGTASAVASAVAADPRLQGRVEVRDVAVSARQHDELAVLLGGHDVLALTAGSVTAAQGVALAHAHGLPVLAPDAPPFSNRVTDGVDGLLVADGGPDPVAPLAAALRRLRDPELRRRLADDARTPDLPAAWATYLGLIESLSVDVGALTTGRADHVAAPGSDRSTDPDDSNDPFEAEDDDGSDDRAGGPRSVLDATAHTVSEVASGLVRGSSALQRTGPGRAVGRLAARGAGRGRAVRRRLESRRAVVALQARDLPDEVLVTDVLGDPEQADEARRLARSLGLPRTRDGVAAWAALGTLAAILRIRDDGRRQAVVVDETGPRSVLSRWSRAVGFAPVEIDFTGLRPSVAALDVDTGSLDVIARVHPRGCDADDIDHVLEQASWALRVGGLLVVTVPIGPPSADGALGPSDVRGILARAHDVGFVLVGDLDGDVNARMREAAGRARSGDAAYGLVRLALRRR
;
A
#
# COMPACT_ATOMS: atom_id res chain seq x y z
N MET A 1 38.70 15.35 8.68
CA MET A 1 37.90 16.47 8.13
C MET A 1 37.30 15.99 6.83
N THR A 2 36.05 15.52 6.89
CA THR A 2 35.41 14.78 5.81
C THR A 2 34.20 15.60 5.37
N HIS A 3 34.27 16.18 4.17
CA HIS A 3 33.16 16.91 3.58
C HIS A 3 31.99 15.94 3.35
N ALA A 4 30.93 16.09 4.16
CA ALA A 4 29.63 15.52 3.89
C ALA A 4 29.10 16.14 2.59
N ARG A 5 29.10 15.38 1.50
CA ARG A 5 28.43 15.77 0.26
C ARG A 5 26.94 15.46 0.40
N THR A 6 26.18 16.51 0.63
CA THR A 6 24.72 16.59 0.68
C THR A 6 24.11 16.08 -0.64
N LEU A 7 23.15 15.16 -0.57
CA LEU A 7 22.29 14.75 -1.70
C LEU A 7 21.10 15.71 -1.82
N PRO A 8 20.54 15.92 -3.03
CA PRO A 8 19.47 16.88 -3.26
C PRO A 8 18.10 16.42 -2.68
N PRO A 9 17.20 17.36 -2.35
CA PRO A 9 15.86 17.09 -1.81
C PRO A 9 14.94 16.40 -2.83
N ILE A 10 13.78 15.90 -2.34
CA ILE A 10 12.71 15.33 -3.17
C ILE A 10 12.32 16.36 -4.25
N PRO A 11 12.18 15.96 -5.52
CA PRO A 11 11.78 16.90 -6.57
C PRO A 11 10.39 17.46 -6.25
N ALA A 12 10.34 18.76 -5.98
CA ALA A 12 9.09 19.51 -5.97
C ALA A 12 8.44 19.39 -7.36
N GLY A 13 7.12 19.19 -7.39
CA GLY A 13 6.35 19.23 -8.62
C GLY A 13 6.47 20.60 -9.33
N PRO A 14 5.98 20.73 -10.57
CA PRO A 14 5.87 22.03 -11.21
C PRO A 14 5.09 23.00 -10.31
N PRO A 15 5.42 24.31 -10.28
CA PRO A 15 4.76 25.28 -9.43
C PRO A 15 3.33 25.54 -9.93
N THR A 16 2.42 24.65 -9.60
CA THR A 16 1.02 25.00 -9.34
C THR A 16 1.00 25.70 -7.98
N GLY A 17 0.16 26.72 -7.81
CA GLY A 17 0.20 27.66 -6.66
C GLY A 17 0.52 27.03 -5.30
N GLU A 18 1.22 27.79 -4.46
CA GLU A 18 1.74 27.43 -3.13
C GLU A 18 0.94 26.29 -2.46
N ALA A 19 1.48 25.07 -2.53
CA ALA A 19 0.80 23.88 -2.02
C ALA A 19 0.52 24.07 -0.52
N ALA A 20 -0.70 23.76 -0.07
CA ALA A 20 -1.11 24.04 1.30
C ALA A 20 -0.33 23.21 2.35
N LEU A 21 0.01 21.95 2.01
CA LEU A 21 0.82 21.04 2.85
C LEU A 21 1.62 20.06 1.98
N HIS A 22 2.80 19.65 2.46
CA HIS A 22 3.52 18.48 1.95
C HIS A 22 3.16 17.23 2.77
N VAL A 23 2.49 16.25 2.16
CA VAL A 23 1.91 15.10 2.85
C VAL A 23 2.48 13.78 2.33
N ALA A 24 2.98 12.95 3.23
CA ALA A 24 3.34 11.56 2.93
C ALA A 24 2.26 10.61 3.44
N VAL A 25 1.58 9.91 2.53
CA VAL A 25 0.59 8.88 2.87
C VAL A 25 1.29 7.52 2.84
N ILE A 26 1.12 6.69 3.87
CA ILE A 26 1.79 5.40 4.01
C ILE A 26 0.76 4.30 4.20
N GLY A 27 0.72 3.33 3.28
CA GLY A 27 -0.24 2.22 3.35
C GLY A 27 -0.16 1.30 2.12
N PRO A 28 -0.92 0.19 2.08
CA PRO A 28 -1.16 -0.54 0.84
C PRO A 28 -1.72 0.42 -0.21
N ALA A 29 -1.35 0.24 -1.47
CA ALA A 29 -1.81 1.11 -2.55
C ALA A 29 -2.11 0.27 -3.79
N HIS A 30 -3.03 0.74 -4.63
CA HIS A 30 -3.33 0.07 -5.89
C HIS A 30 -2.08 -0.09 -6.78
N PRO A 31 -1.98 -1.18 -7.56
CA PRO A 31 -3.02 -2.18 -7.83
C PRO A 31 -3.07 -3.34 -6.83
N ALA A 32 -2.47 -3.21 -5.62
CA ALA A 32 -2.67 -4.23 -4.59
C ALA A 32 -4.17 -4.42 -4.31
N PRO A 33 -4.64 -5.67 -4.16
CA PRO A 33 -6.05 -5.94 -3.91
C PRO A 33 -6.47 -5.51 -2.50
N GLY A 34 -7.77 -5.31 -2.32
CA GLY A 34 -8.41 -5.08 -1.03
C GLY A 34 -8.76 -3.62 -0.74
N ARG A 35 -9.76 -3.45 0.13
CA ARG A 35 -10.38 -2.16 0.50
C ARG A 35 -9.38 -1.15 1.07
N LEU A 36 -8.46 -1.58 1.92
CA LEU A 36 -7.43 -0.69 2.46
C LEU A 36 -6.51 -0.10 1.36
N ALA A 37 -6.23 -0.86 0.30
CA ALA A 37 -5.44 -0.36 -0.83
C ALA A 37 -6.22 0.67 -1.66
N ALA A 38 -7.52 0.44 -1.85
CA ALA A 38 -8.45 1.39 -2.47
C ALA A 38 -8.55 2.68 -1.66
N HIS A 39 -8.87 2.58 -0.37
CA HIS A 39 -8.96 3.72 0.56
C HIS A 39 -7.68 4.56 0.58
N THR A 40 -6.52 3.93 0.76
CA THR A 40 -5.24 4.67 0.82
C THR A 40 -4.94 5.39 -0.50
N THR A 41 -5.29 4.78 -1.64
CA THR A 41 -5.09 5.37 -2.96
C THR A 41 -6.05 6.54 -3.20
N LEU A 42 -7.32 6.39 -2.83
CA LEU A 42 -8.33 7.46 -2.90
C LEU A 42 -7.98 8.63 -1.98
N LEU A 43 -7.53 8.35 -0.76
CA LEU A 43 -7.03 9.38 0.16
C LEU A 43 -5.90 10.20 -0.47
N ALA A 44 -4.97 9.55 -1.17
CA ALA A 44 -3.88 10.26 -1.85
C ALA A 44 -4.37 11.14 -3.02
N HIS A 45 -5.34 10.66 -3.80
CA HIS A 45 -5.98 11.47 -4.86
C HIS A 45 -6.73 12.66 -4.26
N HIS A 46 -7.58 12.44 -3.27
CA HIS A 46 -8.38 13.50 -2.66
C HIS A 46 -7.53 14.57 -1.95
N LEU A 47 -6.44 14.19 -1.29
CA LEU A 47 -5.47 15.16 -0.75
C LEU A 47 -4.77 15.96 -1.87
N ALA A 48 -4.44 15.32 -3.00
CA ALA A 48 -3.82 16.02 -4.13
C ALA A 48 -4.80 16.97 -4.82
N ASP A 49 -6.07 16.55 -4.98
CA ASP A 49 -7.15 17.37 -5.54
C ASP A 49 -7.49 18.56 -4.64
N ALA A 50 -7.32 18.44 -3.32
CA ALA A 50 -7.41 19.53 -2.36
C ALA A 50 -6.22 20.53 -2.44
N GLY A 51 -5.22 20.26 -3.29
CA GLY A 51 -4.08 21.15 -3.53
C GLY A 51 -2.84 20.86 -2.68
N HIS A 52 -2.76 19.69 -2.02
CA HIS A 52 -1.57 19.28 -1.27
C HIS A 52 -0.51 18.61 -2.16
N ASP A 53 0.76 18.73 -1.76
CA ASP A 53 1.85 17.98 -2.37
C ASP A 53 1.92 16.58 -1.74
N VAL A 54 1.33 15.58 -2.42
CA VAL A 54 1.17 14.23 -1.88
C VAL A 54 2.18 13.24 -2.48
N THR A 55 2.87 12.52 -1.60
CA THR A 55 3.64 11.31 -1.94
C THR A 55 3.00 10.09 -1.28
N LEU A 56 2.58 9.11 -2.08
CA LEU A 56 2.07 7.84 -1.56
C LEU A 56 3.22 6.84 -1.43
N VAL A 57 3.42 6.26 -0.25
CA VAL A 57 4.45 5.26 0.03
C VAL A 57 3.77 3.95 0.37
N SER A 58 4.11 2.90 -0.38
CA SER A 58 3.49 1.59 -0.25
C SER A 58 4.47 0.45 -0.04
N TRP A 59 3.90 -0.71 0.29
CA TRP A 59 4.58 -1.97 0.50
C TRP A 59 4.87 -2.64 -0.84
N ALA A 60 6.11 -3.10 -1.03
CA ALA A 60 6.50 -3.85 -2.23
C ALA A 60 5.82 -5.24 -2.30
N SER A 61 5.58 -5.86 -1.14
CA SER A 61 4.72 -7.04 -0.98
C SER A 61 4.28 -7.15 0.48
N LEU A 62 2.98 -7.38 0.70
CA LEU A 62 2.39 -7.62 2.01
C LEU A 62 2.34 -9.12 2.37
N LEU A 63 2.53 -10.00 1.38
CA LEU A 63 2.48 -11.45 1.54
C LEU A 63 3.79 -11.99 2.14
N PRO A 64 3.76 -12.84 3.17
CA PRO A 64 4.92 -13.62 3.57
C PRO A 64 5.27 -14.60 2.43
N GLY A 65 6.53 -14.60 1.99
CA GLY A 65 6.99 -15.36 0.80
C GLY A 65 6.97 -16.90 0.89
N ARG A 66 6.02 -17.52 1.62
CA ARG A 66 5.95 -18.99 1.82
C ARG A 66 4.55 -19.64 1.86
N ALA A 67 3.44 -18.95 1.59
CA ALA A 67 2.12 -19.59 1.40
C ALA A 67 1.39 -18.80 0.30
N VAL A 68 1.14 -19.34 -0.89
CA VAL A 68 0.10 -20.33 -1.22
C VAL A 68 0.68 -21.45 -2.11
N ARG A 69 0.71 -22.68 -1.59
CA ARG A 69 0.73 -23.91 -2.41
C ARG A 69 -0.74 -24.35 -2.46
N GLY A 70 -1.48 -23.92 -3.47
CA GLY A 70 -2.92 -24.23 -3.51
C GLY A 70 -3.70 -23.74 -4.71
N GLU A 71 -3.32 -22.62 -5.35
CA GLU A 71 -4.02 -22.20 -6.58
C GLU A 71 -3.43 -22.93 -7.79
N ARG A 72 -4.18 -23.91 -8.28
CA ARG A 72 -3.98 -24.41 -9.65
C ARG A 72 -4.26 -23.23 -10.60
N PRO A 73 -3.40 -22.96 -11.59
CA PRO A 73 -3.73 -22.04 -12.67
C PRO A 73 -5.00 -22.55 -13.35
N VAL A 74 -6.08 -21.78 -13.27
CA VAL A 74 -7.29 -22.03 -14.05
C VAL A 74 -6.92 -21.88 -15.52
N GLY A 75 -7.24 -22.93 -16.29
CA GLY A 75 -6.70 -23.17 -17.62
C GLY A 75 -7.11 -22.14 -18.68
N SER A 76 -6.26 -22.08 -19.71
CA SER A 76 -6.48 -21.37 -20.96
C SER A 76 -7.79 -21.80 -21.63
N GLY A 77 -8.68 -20.85 -21.87
CA GLY A 77 -9.88 -21.03 -22.68
C GLY A 77 -10.31 -19.70 -23.28
N ALA A 78 -9.95 -19.51 -24.55
CA ALA A 78 -10.42 -18.53 -25.55
C ALA A 78 -10.45 -17.02 -25.19
N PRO A 79 -9.83 -16.15 -26.02
CA PRO A 79 -9.87 -14.70 -25.85
C PRO A 79 -11.20 -14.13 -26.33
N GLY A 80 -11.97 -13.54 -25.41
CA GLY A 80 -12.95 -12.51 -25.75
C GLY A 80 -12.25 -11.19 -26.08
N PRO A 81 -12.87 -10.29 -26.85
CA PRO A 81 -12.21 -9.11 -27.40
C PRO A 81 -11.72 -8.18 -26.31
N VAL A 82 -10.52 -7.65 -26.54
CA VAL A 82 -9.82 -6.64 -25.76
C VAL A 82 -10.74 -5.46 -25.45
N GLY A 83 -11.22 -5.42 -24.21
CA GLY A 83 -11.74 -4.23 -23.56
C GLY A 83 -10.80 -3.89 -22.41
N THR A 84 -10.37 -2.63 -22.34
CA THR A 84 -9.72 -1.99 -21.20
C THR A 84 -10.12 -2.63 -19.88
N GLY A 85 -9.17 -3.19 -19.12
CA GLY A 85 -9.42 -3.82 -17.83
C GLY A 85 -9.94 -2.83 -16.78
N LYS A 86 -11.23 -2.47 -16.89
CA LYS A 86 -12.07 -1.89 -15.84
C LYS A 86 -12.35 -3.01 -14.84
N GLY A 87 -11.48 -3.15 -13.85
CA GLY A 87 -11.65 -4.12 -12.76
C GLY A 87 -11.38 -3.55 -11.38
N SER A 88 -10.98 -2.29 -11.31
CA SER A 88 -10.91 -1.48 -10.10
C SER A 88 -11.30 -0.06 -10.52
N VAL A 89 -12.28 0.52 -9.84
CA VAL A 89 -12.75 1.90 -10.05
C VAL A 89 -11.64 2.90 -9.72
N VAL A 90 -10.67 2.50 -8.89
CA VAL A 90 -9.62 3.38 -8.38
C VAL A 90 -8.38 3.32 -9.27
N ALA A 91 -8.10 4.41 -9.98
CA ALA A 91 -6.87 4.57 -10.74
C ALA A 91 -5.64 4.58 -9.80
N PRO A 92 -4.53 3.89 -10.14
CA PRO A 92 -3.29 4.00 -9.37
C PRO A 92 -2.85 5.46 -9.23
N PHE A 93 -2.35 5.82 -8.04
CA PHE A 93 -1.86 7.18 -7.81
C PHE A 93 -0.48 7.37 -8.47
N PRO A 94 -0.27 8.36 -9.35
CA PRO A 94 0.98 8.49 -10.12
C PRO A 94 2.26 8.62 -9.27
N ARG A 95 2.19 9.27 -8.10
CA ARG A 95 3.33 9.49 -7.20
C ARG A 95 3.42 8.41 -6.10
N THR A 96 3.24 7.14 -6.48
CA THR A 96 3.33 5.99 -5.58
C THR A 96 4.73 5.39 -5.53
N ILE A 97 5.30 5.25 -4.33
CA ILE A 97 6.63 4.69 -4.06
C ILE A 97 6.48 3.35 -3.33
N ARG A 98 6.71 2.23 -4.01
CA ARG A 98 6.63 0.87 -3.41
C ARG A 98 7.94 0.42 -2.77
N ALA A 99 8.39 1.13 -1.72
CA ALA A 99 9.72 0.95 -1.12
C ALA A 99 9.73 0.16 0.21
N LEU A 100 8.57 -0.12 0.82
CA LEU A 100 8.53 -0.79 2.12
C LEU A 100 8.52 -2.31 1.99
N GLY A 101 9.47 -2.98 2.63
CA GLY A 101 9.51 -4.45 2.70
C GLY A 101 9.09 -4.96 4.07
N ARG A 102 8.10 -5.87 4.15
CA ARG A 102 7.66 -6.47 5.43
C ARG A 102 8.79 -7.18 6.19
N ALA A 103 9.71 -7.81 5.47
CA ALA A 103 10.88 -8.50 6.05
C ALA A 103 12.17 -7.67 6.07
N ARG A 104 12.11 -6.37 5.76
CA ARG A 104 13.30 -5.50 5.57
C ARG A 104 13.25 -4.25 6.46
N PRO A 105 13.71 -4.34 7.73
CA PRO A 105 13.71 -3.21 8.66
C PRO A 105 14.51 -1.98 8.19
N ASP A 106 15.55 -2.19 7.39
CA ASP A 106 16.35 -1.14 6.78
C ASP A 106 15.52 -0.25 5.84
N SER A 107 14.57 -0.84 5.12
CA SER A 107 13.68 -0.11 4.21
C SER A 107 12.84 0.93 4.96
N TRP A 108 12.37 0.60 6.16
CA TRP A 108 11.55 1.48 7.00
C TRP A 108 12.35 2.71 7.45
N LEU A 109 13.60 2.50 7.87
CA LEU A 109 14.49 3.57 8.31
C LEU A 109 14.91 4.47 7.13
N ARG A 110 15.22 3.87 5.97
CA ARG A 110 15.63 4.60 4.76
C ARG A 110 14.51 5.48 4.24
N VAL A 111 13.30 4.92 4.14
CA VAL A 111 12.10 5.66 3.74
C VAL A 111 11.80 6.75 4.77
N GLY A 112 11.77 6.43 6.07
CA GLY A 112 11.50 7.41 7.11
C GLY A 112 12.44 8.61 7.05
N ARG A 113 13.76 8.40 6.88
CA ARG A 113 14.73 9.51 6.74
C ARG A 113 14.44 10.46 5.57
N ARG A 114 13.72 10.03 4.54
CA ARG A 114 13.33 10.87 3.40
C ARG A 114 12.07 11.68 3.67
N LEU A 115 11.28 11.27 4.64
CA LEU A 115 10.05 11.95 5.04
C LEU A 115 10.30 12.99 6.14
N ARG A 116 11.53 13.52 6.25
CA ARG A 116 11.87 14.53 7.26
C ARG A 116 11.41 15.94 6.89
N ASP A 117 11.31 16.20 5.60
CA ASP A 117 11.00 17.52 5.05
C ASP A 117 9.51 17.68 4.66
N VAL A 118 8.67 16.72 5.05
CA VAL A 118 7.21 16.79 4.85
C VAL A 118 6.55 17.42 6.07
N ASP A 119 5.39 18.03 5.89
CA ASP A 119 4.63 18.63 6.98
C ASP A 119 3.90 17.57 7.80
N THR A 120 3.40 16.52 7.13
CA THR A 120 2.63 15.45 7.77
C THR A 120 2.93 14.09 7.17
N VAL A 121 3.00 13.08 8.05
CA VAL A 121 3.07 11.67 7.70
C VAL A 121 1.78 10.99 8.16
N VAL A 122 0.94 10.62 7.20
CA VAL A 122 -0.30 9.88 7.43
C VAL A 122 -0.02 8.39 7.24
N VAL A 123 -0.26 7.58 8.27
CA VAL A 123 -0.06 6.13 8.22
C VAL A 123 -1.41 5.43 8.28
N VAL A 124 -1.80 4.74 7.21
CA VAL A 124 -2.95 3.84 7.17
C VAL A 124 -2.54 2.47 7.72
N ALA A 125 -2.89 2.20 8.97
CA ALA A 125 -2.50 0.99 9.69
C ALA A 125 -3.30 -0.22 9.19
N THR A 126 -2.60 -1.28 8.80
CA THR A 126 -3.23 -2.47 8.19
C THR A 126 -3.15 -3.74 9.02
N SER A 127 -2.22 -3.83 9.98
CA SER A 127 -2.06 -5.01 10.81
C SER A 127 -1.25 -4.68 12.07
N PRO A 128 -1.59 -5.27 13.24
CA PRO A 128 -0.77 -5.19 14.45
C PRO A 128 0.69 -5.59 14.22
N SER A 129 0.93 -6.57 13.34
CA SER A 129 2.28 -7.08 13.04
C SER A 129 3.20 -6.06 12.36
N LEU A 130 2.63 -5.00 11.77
CA LEU A 130 3.39 -3.91 11.14
C LEU A 130 3.61 -2.71 12.07
N ALA A 131 3.06 -2.72 13.29
CA ALA A 131 3.27 -1.64 14.25
C ALA A 131 4.77 -1.31 14.51
N PRO A 132 5.68 -2.31 14.63
CA PRO A 132 7.12 -2.03 14.75
C PRO A 132 7.70 -1.31 13.53
N ALA A 133 7.22 -1.63 12.33
CA ALA A 133 7.68 -1.02 11.09
C ALA A 133 7.26 0.45 11.00
N HIS A 134 5.99 0.73 11.28
CA HIS A 134 5.48 2.11 11.34
C HIS A 134 6.22 2.94 12.39
N LEU A 135 6.45 2.39 13.59
CA LEU A 135 7.24 3.06 14.62
C LEU A 135 8.68 3.36 14.19
N ALA A 136 9.36 2.40 13.54
CA ALA A 136 10.72 2.61 13.06
C ALA A 136 10.79 3.70 11.98
N LEU A 137 9.82 3.67 11.06
CA LEU A 137 9.69 4.65 9.99
C LEU A 137 9.43 6.06 10.54
N LEU A 138 8.44 6.22 11.40
CA LEU A 138 8.09 7.51 12.00
C LEU A 138 9.22 8.08 12.87
N ARG A 139 9.96 7.22 13.59
CA ARG A 139 11.19 7.63 14.30
C ARG A 139 12.25 8.16 13.34
N ALA A 140 12.47 7.48 12.23
CA ALA A 140 13.48 7.88 11.24
C ALA A 140 13.12 9.18 10.52
N ALA A 141 11.82 9.43 10.34
CA ALA A 141 11.24 10.68 9.83
C ALA A 141 11.30 11.84 10.84
N GLY A 142 11.56 11.57 12.13
CA GLY A 142 11.44 12.59 13.17
C GLY A 142 9.99 12.99 13.45
N ALA A 143 9.03 12.15 13.03
CA ALA A 143 7.60 12.43 13.11
C ALA A 143 6.97 12.03 14.45
N LEU A 144 7.73 11.41 15.36
CA LEU A 144 7.23 11.11 16.71
C LEU A 144 7.36 12.33 17.63
N PRO A 145 6.44 12.53 18.60
CA PRO A 145 6.57 13.55 19.63
C PRO A 145 7.86 13.40 20.43
N PRO A 146 8.53 14.52 20.80
CA PRO A 146 9.71 14.48 21.64
C PRO A 146 9.39 13.90 23.03
N THR A 147 10.25 13.02 23.53
CA THR A 147 10.14 12.45 24.87
C THR A 147 10.91 13.30 25.87
N GLY A 148 10.25 14.26 26.53
CA GLY A 148 10.82 15.05 27.63
C GLY A 148 10.42 16.54 27.63
N THR A 149 10.47 17.17 28.81
CA THR A 149 10.10 18.58 29.08
C THR A 149 11.17 19.62 28.70
N SER A 150 12.21 19.24 27.94
CA SER A 150 13.37 20.09 27.67
C SER A 150 13.61 20.25 26.18
N THR A 151 12.67 20.86 25.48
CA THR A 151 12.94 21.56 24.23
C THR A 151 12.42 22.96 24.40
N SER A 152 13.30 23.97 24.27
CA SER A 152 12.90 25.37 24.23
C SER A 152 11.75 25.54 23.22
N PRO A 153 10.71 26.33 23.53
CA PRO A 153 9.63 26.60 22.60
C PRO A 153 10.20 27.45 21.46
N GLY A 154 10.62 26.80 20.39
CA GLY A 154 11.26 27.44 19.25
C GLY A 154 12.06 26.46 18.40
N ASP A 155 11.52 26.17 17.22
CA ASP A 155 12.31 26.12 15.98
C ASP A 155 12.91 24.77 15.51
N VAL A 156 12.20 23.66 15.68
CA VAL A 156 12.39 22.50 14.78
C VAL A 156 11.04 22.09 14.19
N ARG A 157 10.75 22.58 12.97
CA ARG A 157 9.62 22.09 12.16
C ARG A 157 9.80 20.58 11.98
N ARG A 158 8.88 19.79 12.53
CA ARG A 158 8.86 18.33 12.42
C ARG A 158 7.59 17.88 11.70
N PRO A 159 7.63 16.76 10.98
CA PRO A 159 6.41 16.17 10.44
C PRO A 159 5.45 15.78 11.57
N ARG A 160 4.15 16.04 11.39
CA ARG A 160 3.09 15.55 12.26
C ARG A 160 2.75 14.10 11.91
N SER A 161 2.64 13.23 12.91
CA SER A 161 2.26 11.83 12.70
C SER A 161 0.78 11.60 12.93
N VAL A 162 0.05 11.27 11.85
CA VAL A 162 -1.38 10.93 11.91
C VAL A 162 -1.53 9.45 11.58
N LEU A 163 -2.08 8.67 12.51
CA LEU A 163 -2.36 7.25 12.31
C LEU A 163 -3.84 7.06 11.97
N VAL A 164 -4.16 6.54 10.80
CA VAL A 164 -5.51 6.14 10.41
C VAL A 164 -5.67 4.65 10.67
N CYS A 165 -6.57 4.27 11.57
CA CYS A 165 -6.86 2.89 11.92
C CYS A 165 -8.17 2.46 11.26
N GLY A 166 -8.11 1.53 10.30
CA GLY A 166 -9.32 0.89 9.76
C GLY A 166 -10.01 0.00 10.79
N GLU A 167 -9.21 -0.67 11.63
CA GLU A 167 -9.61 -1.37 12.85
C GLU A 167 -8.47 -1.20 13.86
N VAL A 168 -8.75 -0.79 15.10
CA VAL A 168 -7.69 -0.56 16.11
C VAL A 168 -7.06 -1.88 16.55
N LEU A 169 -7.90 -2.89 16.79
CA LEU A 169 -7.49 -4.27 17.02
C LEU A 169 -8.33 -5.17 16.11
N PRO A 170 -7.75 -6.22 15.53
CA PRO A 170 -8.52 -7.16 14.72
C PRO A 170 -9.55 -7.89 15.60
N HIS A 171 -10.68 -8.26 15.00
CA HIS A 171 -11.73 -9.06 15.65
C HIS A 171 -11.18 -10.34 16.29
N GLU A 172 -10.23 -11.00 15.62
CA GLU A 172 -9.45 -12.10 16.18
C GLU A 172 -8.09 -11.61 16.69
N THR A 173 -8.06 -11.16 17.94
CA THR A 173 -6.81 -10.70 18.57
C THR A 173 -5.87 -11.86 18.88
N ARG A 174 -4.60 -11.75 18.46
CA ARG A 174 -3.54 -12.67 18.85
C ARG A 174 -2.85 -12.20 20.13
N PRO A 175 -2.24 -13.11 20.92
CA PRO A 175 -1.44 -12.72 22.06
C PRO A 175 -0.34 -11.73 21.68
N GLY A 176 -0.38 -10.53 22.26
CA GLY A 176 0.61 -9.47 22.04
C GLY A 176 0.18 -8.35 21.06
N ASP A 177 -0.93 -8.51 20.34
CA ASP A 177 -1.41 -7.48 19.39
C ASP A 177 -1.69 -6.15 20.10
N ALA A 178 -2.40 -6.19 21.23
CA ALA A 178 -2.67 -5.00 22.05
C ALA A 178 -1.39 -4.30 22.53
N ALA A 179 -0.33 -5.05 22.84
CA ALA A 179 0.94 -4.49 23.26
C ALA A 179 1.66 -3.80 22.09
N LEU A 180 1.66 -4.42 20.90
CA LEU A 180 2.26 -3.87 19.68
C LEU A 180 1.54 -2.61 19.22
N VAL A 181 0.22 -2.66 19.08
CA VAL A 181 -0.62 -1.52 18.68
C VAL A 181 -0.51 -0.41 19.72
N GLY A 182 -0.68 -0.72 21.01
CA GLY A 182 -0.54 0.28 22.08
C GLY A 182 0.84 0.95 22.10
N SER A 183 1.90 0.22 21.72
CA SER A 183 3.24 0.83 21.62
C SER A 183 3.35 1.89 20.51
N LEU A 184 2.59 1.73 19.42
CA LEU A 184 2.48 2.69 18.33
C LEU A 184 1.57 3.86 18.72
N LEU A 185 0.38 3.58 19.23
CA LEU A 185 -0.62 4.58 19.62
C LEU A 185 -0.09 5.59 20.66
N ARG A 186 0.67 5.13 21.66
CA ARG A 186 1.29 6.00 22.67
C ARG A 186 2.35 6.97 22.14
N ARG A 187 2.75 6.83 20.88
CA ARG A 187 3.92 7.50 20.31
C ARG A 187 3.62 8.34 19.08
N VAL A 188 2.39 8.33 18.57
CA VAL A 188 1.97 9.19 17.45
C VAL A 188 1.32 10.47 17.97
N ASP A 189 1.28 11.52 17.15
CA ASP A 189 0.65 12.79 17.50
C ASP A 189 -0.87 12.68 17.57
N SER A 190 -1.47 11.93 16.64
CA SER A 190 -2.92 11.80 16.52
C SER A 190 -3.32 10.47 15.90
N VAL A 191 -4.48 9.97 16.30
CA VAL A 191 -5.09 8.74 15.81
C VAL A 191 -6.48 9.06 15.30
N VAL A 192 -6.76 8.65 14.06
CA VAL A 192 -8.06 8.71 13.42
C VAL A 192 -8.66 7.31 13.44
N VAL A 193 -9.89 7.21 13.96
CA VAL A 193 -10.70 5.98 14.01
C VAL A 193 -12.09 6.27 13.44
N HIS A 194 -12.87 5.22 13.18
CA HIS A 194 -14.11 5.35 12.43
C HIS A 194 -15.38 5.09 13.25
N THR A 195 -15.23 4.64 14.51
CA THR A 195 -16.35 4.54 15.46
C THR A 195 -15.99 5.09 16.85
N PRO A 196 -16.99 5.45 17.68
CA PRO A 196 -16.78 5.78 19.09
C PRO A 196 -16.17 4.62 19.90
N ASP A 197 -16.49 3.38 19.53
CA ASP A 197 -16.02 2.17 20.21
C ASP A 197 -14.53 1.96 19.98
N GLU A 198 -14.08 2.12 18.74
CA GLU A 198 -12.67 2.14 18.38
C GLU A 198 -11.94 3.29 19.09
N ALA A 199 -12.58 4.45 19.26
CA ALA A 199 -11.98 5.57 19.98
C ALA A 199 -11.74 5.26 21.46
N ARG A 200 -12.68 4.55 22.10
CA ARG A 200 -12.51 4.03 23.47
C ARG A 200 -11.37 3.03 23.55
N VAL A 201 -11.27 2.10 22.58
CA VAL A 201 -10.17 1.12 22.53
C VAL A 201 -8.82 1.81 22.31
N ALA A 202 -8.71 2.73 21.35
CA ALA A 202 -7.47 3.46 21.07
C ALA A 202 -7.01 4.29 22.28
N SER A 203 -7.94 4.99 22.94
CA SER A 203 -7.68 5.72 24.18
C SER A 203 -7.21 4.78 25.30
N GLY A 204 -7.88 3.64 25.49
CA GLY A 204 -7.49 2.62 26.47
C GLY A 204 -6.10 2.02 26.23
N LEU A 205 -5.66 1.95 24.98
CA LEU A 205 -4.30 1.52 24.61
C LEU A 205 -3.25 2.65 24.74
N GLY A 206 -3.67 3.86 25.07
CA GLY A 206 -2.83 5.00 25.42
C GLY A 206 -2.63 6.03 24.28
N ALA A 207 -3.49 6.06 23.27
CA ALA A 207 -3.49 7.16 22.30
C ALA A 207 -3.76 8.50 23.00
N THR A 208 -2.93 9.52 22.73
CA THR A 208 -3.03 10.83 23.40
C THR A 208 -4.08 11.75 22.79
N ARG A 209 -4.23 11.72 21.46
CA ARG A 209 -5.25 12.47 20.72
C ARG A 209 -5.94 11.53 19.75
N VAL A 210 -7.20 11.25 20.03
CA VAL A 210 -8.05 10.39 19.18
C VAL A 210 -9.14 11.26 18.58
N ALA A 211 -9.32 11.17 17.26
CA ALA A 211 -10.42 11.79 16.55
C ALA A 211 -11.24 10.72 15.85
N THR A 212 -12.56 10.85 15.95
CA THR A 212 -13.50 9.94 15.30
C THR A 212 -14.07 10.65 14.08
N VAL A 213 -13.92 10.03 12.92
CA VAL A 213 -14.60 10.44 11.68
C VAL A 213 -15.04 9.22 10.93
N GLU A 214 -16.23 9.29 10.36
CA GLU A 214 -16.75 8.20 9.56
C GLU A 214 -15.85 7.91 8.35
N LEU A 215 -15.62 6.63 8.06
CA LEU A 215 -14.83 6.22 6.91
C LEU A 215 -15.61 6.53 5.62
N PRO A 216 -15.08 7.34 4.69
CA PRO A 216 -15.76 7.62 3.43
C PRO A 216 -16.11 6.31 2.71
N PRO A 217 -17.29 6.21 2.08
CA PRO A 217 -17.62 5.03 1.30
C PRO A 217 -16.69 4.90 0.10
N GLU A 218 -16.30 3.67 -0.23
CA GLU A 218 -15.62 3.42 -1.50
C GLU A 218 -16.59 3.68 -2.66
N PRO A 219 -16.13 4.31 -3.76
CA PRO A 219 -16.95 4.50 -4.94
C PRO A 219 -17.28 3.12 -5.54
N VAL A 220 -18.58 2.83 -5.61
CA VAL A 220 -19.09 1.64 -6.27
C VAL A 220 -19.56 2.07 -7.65
N GLU A 221 -18.83 1.68 -8.70
CA GLU A 221 -19.36 1.71 -10.06
C GLU A 221 -19.80 0.29 -10.43
N GLY A 222 -21.08 0.15 -10.74
CA GLY A 222 -21.64 -1.06 -11.29
C GLY A 222 -22.91 -0.70 -12.05
N PRO A 223 -23.26 -1.42 -13.13
CA PRO A 223 -24.61 -1.29 -13.67
C PRO A 223 -25.60 -1.55 -12.53
N HIS A 224 -26.66 -0.73 -12.44
CA HIS A 224 -27.86 -1.18 -11.72
C HIS A 224 -28.17 -2.58 -12.24
N GLY A 225 -28.40 -3.53 -11.33
CA GLY A 225 -28.86 -4.85 -11.74
C GLY A 225 -30.03 -4.68 -12.72
N PRO A 226 -30.24 -5.61 -13.67
CA PRO A 226 -31.38 -5.54 -14.57
C PRO A 226 -32.66 -5.23 -13.79
N ASP A 227 -33.53 -4.39 -14.36
CA ASP A 227 -34.77 -3.86 -13.77
C ASP A 227 -35.54 -4.93 -12.98
N GLY A 228 -35.24 -5.03 -11.68
CA GLY A 228 -35.76 -6.06 -10.81
C GLY A 228 -35.56 -7.50 -11.31
N PRO A 229 -35.85 -8.49 -10.47
CA PRO A 229 -36.28 -9.78 -11.00
C PRO A 229 -37.56 -9.50 -11.79
N ASP A 230 -37.60 -9.88 -13.07
CA ASP A 230 -38.85 -10.27 -13.71
C ASP A 230 -39.65 -11.06 -12.66
N GLY A 231 -40.88 -10.61 -12.39
CA GLY A 231 -41.72 -11.03 -11.27
C GLY A 231 -42.17 -12.51 -11.31
N SER A 232 -41.23 -13.45 -11.37
CA SER A 232 -41.46 -14.87 -11.59
C SER A 232 -40.55 -15.77 -10.76
N GLY A 233 -40.20 -15.36 -9.53
CA GLY A 233 -39.45 -16.17 -8.56
C GLY A 233 -40.15 -16.30 -7.21
N THR A 234 -41.10 -17.25 -7.10
CA THR A 234 -41.53 -17.94 -5.86
C THR A 234 -41.34 -17.21 -4.52
N GLY A 235 -42.33 -16.42 -4.09
CA GLY A 235 -42.84 -16.20 -2.71
C GLY A 235 -41.89 -15.97 -1.51
N SER A 236 -40.58 -15.98 -1.69
CA SER A 236 -39.57 -15.99 -0.62
C SER A 236 -38.71 -14.72 -0.67
N THR A 237 -38.36 -14.21 0.50
CA THR A 237 -37.52 -13.01 0.66
C THR A 237 -36.06 -13.43 0.64
N ARG A 238 -35.30 -12.97 -0.35
CA ARG A 238 -33.90 -13.35 -0.56
C ARG A 238 -32.97 -12.35 0.11
N LEU A 239 -32.21 -12.80 1.10
CA LEU A 239 -31.22 -12.00 1.80
C LEU A 239 -29.82 -12.32 1.29
N LEU A 240 -29.03 -11.29 1.05
CA LEU A 240 -27.59 -11.40 0.86
C LEU A 240 -26.87 -10.95 2.13
N CYS A 241 -25.92 -11.73 2.62
CA CYS A 241 -25.07 -11.34 3.74
C CYS A 241 -23.60 -11.36 3.30
N VAL A 242 -22.91 -10.22 3.40
CA VAL A 242 -21.54 -10.05 2.90
C VAL A 242 -20.57 -9.85 4.05
N GLY A 243 -19.52 -10.68 4.09
CA GLY A 243 -18.44 -10.62 5.07
C GLY A 243 -18.90 -10.64 6.53
N PRO A 244 -19.80 -11.56 6.95
CA PRO A 244 -20.33 -11.54 8.30
C PRO A 244 -19.29 -11.90 9.34
N GLU A 245 -19.39 -11.28 10.52
CA GLU A 245 -18.72 -11.78 11.71
C GLU A 245 -19.47 -12.99 12.27
N ARG A 246 -18.72 -13.91 12.89
CA ARG A 246 -19.24 -15.19 13.37
C ARG A 246 -20.44 -15.04 14.32
N ALA A 247 -20.31 -14.20 15.34
CA ALA A 247 -21.34 -14.01 16.34
C ALA A 247 -22.64 -13.46 15.73
N GLY A 248 -22.53 -12.49 14.81
CA GLY A 248 -23.68 -11.93 14.10
C GLY A 248 -24.30 -12.92 13.11
N LEU A 249 -23.48 -13.75 12.44
CA LEU A 249 -23.96 -14.79 11.54
C LEU A 249 -24.78 -15.85 12.29
N ASP A 250 -24.33 -16.29 13.46
CA ASP A 250 -25.04 -17.29 14.26
C ASP A 250 -26.44 -16.79 14.67
N LEU A 251 -26.56 -15.49 15.03
CA LEU A 251 -27.86 -14.85 15.30
C LEU A 251 -28.75 -14.77 14.05
N LEU A 252 -28.18 -14.40 12.90
CA LEU A 252 -28.92 -14.34 11.63
C LEU A 252 -29.43 -15.71 11.21
N LEU A 253 -28.60 -16.76 11.31
CA LEU A 253 -29.00 -18.13 11.01
C LEU A 253 -30.13 -18.60 11.94
N ALA A 254 -30.04 -18.29 13.24
CA ALA A 254 -31.09 -18.60 14.20
C ALA A 254 -32.42 -17.88 13.88
N ALA A 255 -32.36 -16.63 13.41
CA ALA A 255 -33.54 -15.88 13.00
C ALA A 255 -34.15 -16.40 11.69
N VAL A 256 -33.33 -16.76 10.69
CA VAL A 256 -33.77 -17.36 9.42
C VAL A 256 -34.46 -18.72 9.66
N ALA A 257 -33.99 -19.49 10.63
CA ALA A 257 -34.65 -20.74 11.04
C ALA A 257 -36.08 -20.54 11.58
N GLN A 258 -36.43 -19.33 12.08
CA GLN A 258 -37.76 -18.99 12.58
C GLN A 258 -38.72 -18.43 11.51
N VAL A 259 -38.23 -18.09 10.31
CA VAL A 259 -39.01 -17.41 9.26
C VAL A 259 -38.88 -18.19 7.94
N PRO A 260 -39.73 -19.21 7.68
CA PRO A 260 -39.52 -20.19 6.60
C PRO A 260 -39.50 -19.61 5.18
N GLU A 261 -40.10 -18.44 4.98
CA GLU A 261 -40.17 -17.75 3.68
C GLU A 261 -38.92 -16.92 3.37
N VAL A 262 -37.89 -16.96 4.21
CA VAL A 262 -36.62 -16.25 3.98
C VAL A 262 -35.57 -17.21 3.42
N THR A 263 -34.82 -16.80 2.41
CA THR A 263 -33.60 -17.49 1.96
C THR A 263 -32.39 -16.59 2.22
N LEU A 264 -31.24 -17.21 2.48
CA LEU A 264 -30.01 -16.51 2.84
C LEU A 264 -28.85 -16.99 1.97
N THR A 265 -28.22 -16.06 1.26
CA THR A 265 -26.94 -16.29 0.61
C THR A 265 -25.85 -15.59 1.40
N VAL A 266 -24.84 -16.35 1.83
CA VAL A 266 -23.69 -15.85 2.58
C VAL A 266 -22.49 -15.77 1.66
N LEU A 267 -21.94 -14.56 1.54
CA LEU A 267 -20.67 -14.29 0.87
C LEU A 267 -19.60 -14.08 1.96
N PRO A 268 -18.65 -15.01 2.18
CA PRO A 268 -17.58 -14.85 3.15
C PRO A 268 -16.75 -13.60 2.87
N ALA A 269 -16.06 -13.08 3.90
CA ALA A 269 -15.12 -12.00 3.67
C ALA A 269 -13.96 -12.54 2.81
N GLY A 270 -13.85 -12.07 1.57
CA GLY A 270 -12.67 -12.37 0.73
C GLY A 270 -11.36 -11.93 1.40
N PRO A 271 -10.19 -12.28 0.84
CA PRO A 271 -8.85 -12.03 1.43
C PRO A 271 -8.45 -10.53 1.42
N ALA A 272 -9.30 -9.66 1.96
CA ALA A 272 -9.10 -8.24 2.16
C ALA A 272 -8.53 -7.93 3.55
N SER A 273 -8.37 -8.94 4.42
CA SER A 273 -7.51 -8.82 5.60
C SER A 273 -6.04 -8.91 5.15
N ALA A 274 -5.17 -8.05 5.69
CA ALA A 274 -3.75 -7.98 5.31
C ALA A 274 -2.93 -9.24 5.65
N ASP A 275 -3.58 -10.31 6.15
CA ASP A 275 -3.00 -11.63 6.40
C ASP A 275 -3.76 -12.69 5.57
N PRO A 276 -3.18 -13.24 4.49
CA PRO A 276 -3.79 -14.25 3.61
C PRO A 276 -3.87 -15.66 4.24
N VAL A 277 -3.80 -15.77 5.57
CA VAL A 277 -3.61 -17.04 6.31
C VAL A 277 -4.84 -17.44 7.13
N SER A 278 -5.89 -16.62 7.16
CA SER A 278 -7.12 -16.94 7.90
C SER A 278 -8.25 -17.24 6.92
N ASP A 279 -8.52 -18.53 6.69
CA ASP A 279 -9.91 -18.96 6.46
C ASP A 279 -10.70 -18.52 7.69
N ASP A 280 -11.68 -17.64 7.52
CA ASP A 280 -12.50 -17.12 8.63
C ASP A 280 -13.44 -18.20 9.21
N GLY A 281 -13.46 -19.39 8.61
CA GLY A 281 -14.29 -20.51 9.05
C GLY A 281 -15.78 -20.26 8.81
N THR A 282 -16.16 -19.21 8.07
CA THR A 282 -17.55 -18.83 7.77
C THR A 282 -18.25 -19.93 6.97
N ALA A 283 -17.58 -20.50 5.96
CA ALA A 283 -18.16 -21.60 5.19
C ALA A 283 -18.42 -22.85 6.07
N SER A 284 -17.46 -23.17 6.95
CA SER A 284 -17.59 -24.26 7.92
C SER A 284 -18.69 -23.98 8.96
N ALA A 285 -18.87 -22.71 9.34
CA ALA A 285 -19.94 -22.23 10.21
C ALA A 285 -21.31 -22.62 9.69
N VAL A 286 -21.58 -22.17 8.47
CA VAL A 286 -22.86 -22.32 7.82
C VAL A 286 -23.13 -23.79 7.56
N ALA A 287 -22.13 -24.54 7.08
CA ALA A 287 -22.26 -25.99 6.91
C ALA A 287 -22.64 -26.71 8.22
N SER A 288 -22.00 -26.34 9.34
CA SER A 288 -22.29 -26.91 10.66
C SER A 288 -23.70 -26.54 11.14
N ALA A 289 -24.13 -25.29 10.95
CA ALA A 289 -25.47 -24.83 11.33
C ALA A 289 -26.57 -25.50 10.48
N VAL A 290 -26.36 -25.62 9.17
CA VAL A 290 -27.30 -26.31 8.25
C VAL A 290 -27.38 -27.81 8.54
N ALA A 291 -26.28 -28.44 8.96
CA ALA A 291 -26.30 -29.83 9.40
C ALA A 291 -27.05 -30.01 10.74
N ALA A 292 -26.96 -29.03 11.65
CA ALA A 292 -27.59 -29.08 12.96
C ALA A 292 -29.09 -28.75 12.94
N ASP A 293 -29.55 -27.87 12.05
CA ASP A 293 -30.95 -27.45 11.95
C ASP A 293 -31.56 -27.76 10.57
N PRO A 294 -32.44 -28.78 10.47
CA PRO A 294 -33.14 -29.13 9.22
C PRO A 294 -33.91 -27.97 8.60
N ARG A 295 -34.32 -26.95 9.37
CA ARG A 295 -35.07 -25.79 8.87
C ARG A 295 -34.25 -24.89 7.96
N LEU A 296 -32.91 -25.02 7.99
CA LEU A 296 -31.98 -24.24 7.16
C LEU A 296 -31.61 -24.96 5.85
N GLN A 297 -31.91 -26.26 5.74
CA GLN A 297 -31.56 -27.06 4.57
C GLN A 297 -32.28 -26.55 3.32
N GLY A 298 -31.52 -26.34 2.24
CA GLY A 298 -32.03 -25.81 0.97
C GLY A 298 -32.42 -24.32 0.99
N ARG A 299 -32.17 -23.61 2.11
CA ARG A 299 -32.51 -22.18 2.27
C ARG A 299 -31.30 -21.29 2.55
N VAL A 300 -30.19 -21.87 3.00
CA VAL A 300 -28.95 -21.17 3.24
C VAL A 300 -27.88 -21.70 2.28
N GLU A 301 -27.28 -20.80 1.51
CA GLU A 301 -26.19 -21.09 0.56
C GLU A 301 -24.96 -20.27 0.92
N VAL A 302 -23.78 -20.87 0.84
CA VAL A 302 -22.51 -20.14 0.88
C VAL A 302 -21.97 -20.03 -0.54
N ARG A 303 -21.68 -18.81 -0.99
CA ARG A 303 -20.97 -18.59 -2.25
C ARG A 303 -19.54 -18.16 -1.98
N ASP A 304 -18.61 -18.96 -2.47
CA ASP A 304 -17.19 -18.64 -2.42
C ASP A 304 -16.83 -17.82 -3.66
N VAL A 305 -16.78 -16.50 -3.50
CA VAL A 305 -16.35 -15.56 -4.54
C VAL A 305 -15.00 -14.98 -4.11
N ALA A 306 -13.91 -15.56 -4.61
CA ALA A 306 -12.55 -15.08 -4.35
C ALA A 306 -12.26 -13.77 -5.09
N VAL A 307 -12.53 -12.61 -4.48
CA VAL A 307 -12.58 -11.28 -5.12
C VAL A 307 -11.32 -10.91 -5.95
N SER A 308 -11.53 -10.72 -7.25
CA SER A 308 -10.63 -10.29 -8.33
C SER A 308 -11.39 -9.34 -9.27
N ALA A 309 -10.69 -8.72 -10.21
CA ALA A 309 -11.23 -7.72 -11.16
C ALA A 309 -12.46 -8.18 -11.98
N ARG A 310 -12.62 -9.49 -12.26
CA ARG A 310 -13.81 -10.04 -12.95
C ARG A 310 -15.05 -10.16 -12.05
N GLN A 311 -14.94 -9.89 -10.74
CA GLN A 311 -15.99 -10.19 -9.74
C GLN A 311 -16.75 -8.97 -9.22
N HIS A 312 -16.42 -7.75 -9.66
CA HIS A 312 -17.34 -6.61 -9.48
C HIS A 312 -18.67 -6.89 -10.21
N ASP A 313 -18.60 -7.45 -11.42
CA ASP A 313 -19.78 -7.86 -12.18
C ASP A 313 -20.55 -8.98 -11.49
N GLU A 314 -19.85 -9.95 -10.88
CA GLU A 314 -20.50 -11.06 -10.14
C GLU A 314 -21.18 -10.57 -8.86
N LEU A 315 -20.55 -9.65 -8.12
CA LEU A 315 -21.15 -9.01 -6.95
C LEU A 315 -22.35 -8.15 -7.34
N ALA A 316 -22.29 -7.41 -8.44
CA ALA A 316 -23.43 -6.66 -8.97
C ALA A 316 -24.59 -7.57 -9.38
N VAL A 317 -24.30 -8.71 -10.03
CA VAL A 317 -25.30 -9.73 -10.37
C VAL A 317 -25.90 -10.35 -9.10
N LEU A 318 -25.08 -10.63 -8.08
CA LEU A 318 -25.56 -11.10 -6.79
C LEU A 318 -26.47 -10.06 -6.15
N LEU A 319 -26.05 -8.80 -6.03
CA LEU A 319 -26.87 -7.73 -5.46
C LEU A 319 -28.21 -7.60 -6.20
N GLY A 320 -28.21 -7.58 -7.54
CA GLY A 320 -29.44 -7.55 -8.34
C GLY A 320 -30.33 -8.80 -8.19
N GLY A 321 -29.78 -9.92 -7.73
CA GLY A 321 -30.50 -11.18 -7.49
C GLY A 321 -31.16 -11.29 -6.12
N HIS A 322 -30.99 -10.32 -5.21
CA HIS A 322 -31.49 -10.37 -3.84
C HIS A 322 -32.44 -9.20 -3.53
N ASP A 323 -33.20 -9.31 -2.45
CA ASP A 323 -34.21 -8.32 -2.06
C ASP A 323 -33.74 -7.40 -0.92
N VAL A 324 -32.76 -7.84 -0.11
CA VAL A 324 -32.27 -7.12 1.08
C VAL A 324 -30.79 -7.48 1.31
N LEU A 325 -29.96 -6.48 1.67
CA LEU A 325 -28.61 -6.72 2.17
C LEU A 325 -28.62 -6.77 3.71
N ALA A 326 -28.20 -7.90 4.29
CA ALA A 326 -28.09 -8.11 5.72
C ALA A 326 -26.65 -7.93 6.21
N LEU A 327 -26.43 -6.96 7.10
CA LEU A 327 -25.15 -6.67 7.73
C LEU A 327 -25.25 -7.08 9.20
N THR A 328 -24.41 -8.01 9.63
CA THR A 328 -24.58 -8.68 10.94
C THR A 328 -23.63 -8.19 12.03
N ALA A 329 -22.74 -7.27 11.69
CA ALA A 329 -21.54 -6.97 12.46
C ALA A 329 -21.34 -5.46 12.60
N GLY A 330 -21.16 -4.95 13.81
CA GLY A 330 -20.97 -3.51 14.08
C GLY A 330 -19.63 -2.92 13.65
N SER A 331 -18.95 -3.50 12.65
CA SER A 331 -17.63 -3.07 12.20
C SER A 331 -17.69 -2.05 11.07
N VAL A 332 -16.66 -1.20 11.01
CA VAL A 332 -16.46 -0.18 9.96
C VAL A 332 -16.43 -0.82 8.57
N THR A 333 -15.79 -1.99 8.49
CA THR A 333 -15.72 -2.80 7.27
C THR A 333 -17.11 -3.24 6.80
N ALA A 334 -18.00 -3.64 7.72
CA ALA A 334 -19.37 -4.03 7.40
C ALA A 334 -20.23 -2.83 6.97
N ALA A 335 -20.03 -1.65 7.57
CA ALA A 335 -20.75 -0.42 7.18
C ALA A 335 -20.47 0.08 5.76
N GLN A 336 -19.37 -0.34 5.13
CA GLN A 336 -19.15 -0.11 3.69
C GLN A 336 -20.21 -0.83 2.83
N GLY A 337 -20.79 -1.92 3.34
CA GLY A 337 -21.91 -2.61 2.71
C GLY A 337 -23.18 -1.77 2.55
N VAL A 338 -23.39 -0.74 3.37
CA VAL A 338 -24.56 0.15 3.24
C VAL A 338 -24.52 0.93 1.94
N ALA A 339 -23.38 1.55 1.63
CA ALA A 339 -23.21 2.31 0.39
C ALA A 339 -23.34 1.40 -0.84
N LEU A 340 -22.82 0.17 -0.74
CA LEU A 340 -22.99 -0.86 -1.76
C LEU A 340 -24.46 -1.25 -1.95
N ALA A 341 -25.23 -1.45 -0.87
CA ALA A 341 -26.65 -1.75 -0.97
C ALA A 341 -27.43 -0.63 -1.65
N HIS A 342 -27.25 0.62 -1.19
CA HIS A 342 -27.98 1.76 -1.72
C HIS A 342 -27.60 2.07 -3.18
N ALA A 343 -26.33 1.88 -3.58
CA ALA A 343 -25.93 2.00 -4.98
C ALA A 343 -26.66 1.00 -5.90
N HIS A 344 -27.08 -0.15 -5.36
CA HIS A 344 -27.84 -1.17 -6.05
C HIS A 344 -29.35 -1.15 -5.74
N GLY A 345 -29.85 -0.10 -5.06
CA GLY A 345 -31.27 0.04 -4.73
C GLY A 345 -31.79 -1.02 -3.76
N LEU A 346 -30.92 -1.61 -2.94
CA LEU A 346 -31.31 -2.60 -1.93
C LEU A 346 -31.49 -1.94 -0.57
N PRO A 347 -32.57 -2.27 0.16
CA PRO A 347 -32.70 -1.90 1.55
C PRO A 347 -31.73 -2.69 2.43
N VAL A 348 -31.33 -2.08 3.55
CA VAL A 348 -30.36 -2.68 4.49
C VAL A 348 -31.06 -3.21 5.74
N LEU A 349 -30.66 -4.39 6.21
CA LEU A 349 -30.97 -4.91 7.54
C LEU A 349 -29.69 -4.89 8.38
N ALA A 350 -29.65 -4.11 9.46
CA ALA A 350 -28.45 -3.94 10.28
C ALA A 350 -28.77 -3.77 11.78
N PRO A 351 -27.81 -3.98 12.70
CA PRO A 351 -27.95 -3.64 14.10
C PRO A 351 -28.24 -2.14 14.32
N ASP A 352 -29.06 -1.83 15.33
CA ASP A 352 -29.30 -0.45 15.81
C ASP A 352 -28.14 0.04 16.67
N ALA A 353 -26.98 0.22 16.02
CA ALA A 353 -25.77 0.71 16.64
C ALA A 353 -24.88 1.40 15.59
N PRO A 354 -24.05 2.39 15.98
CA PRO A 354 -23.00 2.89 15.11
C PRO A 354 -22.06 1.75 14.69
N PRO A 355 -21.54 1.74 13.46
CA PRO A 355 -21.67 2.77 12.42
C PRO A 355 -22.98 2.76 11.60
N PHE A 356 -23.87 1.78 11.77
CA PHE A 356 -25.06 1.62 10.92
C PHE A 356 -26.14 2.66 11.18
N SER A 357 -26.42 2.99 12.44
CA SER A 357 -27.45 3.97 12.81
C SER A 357 -27.16 5.39 12.32
N ASN A 358 -25.94 5.66 11.83
CA ASN A 358 -25.56 6.92 11.18
C ASN A 358 -25.83 6.92 9.66
N ARG A 359 -25.97 5.73 9.05
CA ARG A 359 -26.07 5.55 7.58
C ARG A 359 -27.41 5.02 7.11
N VAL A 360 -28.14 4.36 8.00
CA VAL A 360 -29.45 3.75 7.74
C VAL A 360 -30.46 4.43 8.64
N THR A 361 -31.54 4.91 8.05
CA THR A 361 -32.70 5.47 8.74
C THR A 361 -33.76 4.39 8.88
N ASP A 362 -34.02 3.93 10.12
CA ASP A 362 -34.97 2.84 10.38
C ASP A 362 -36.36 3.13 9.78
N GLY A 363 -36.85 2.17 8.99
CA GLY A 363 -38.14 2.26 8.31
C GLY A 363 -38.17 3.12 7.06
N VAL A 364 -37.05 3.75 6.67
CA VAL A 364 -36.94 4.59 5.46
C VAL A 364 -36.10 3.91 4.39
N ASP A 365 -34.82 3.66 4.63
CA ASP A 365 -33.90 3.02 3.66
C ASP A 365 -33.42 1.62 4.14
N GLY A 366 -33.87 1.20 5.31
CA GLY A 366 -33.54 -0.08 5.90
C GLY A 366 -34.30 -0.35 7.18
N LEU A 367 -33.96 -1.45 7.85
CA LEU A 367 -34.44 -1.79 9.18
C LEU A 367 -33.26 -1.92 10.15
N LEU A 368 -33.33 -1.18 11.25
CA LEU A 368 -32.38 -1.29 12.35
C LEU A 368 -32.92 -2.24 13.42
N VAL A 369 -32.06 -3.15 13.88
CA VAL A 369 -32.42 -4.23 14.82
C VAL A 369 -31.76 -3.96 16.17
N ALA A 370 -32.58 -3.71 17.19
CA ALA A 370 -32.11 -3.56 18.56
C ALA A 370 -31.44 -4.86 19.09
N ASP A 371 -30.49 -4.70 20.01
CA ASP A 371 -29.64 -5.77 20.60
C ASP A 371 -30.42 -6.89 21.34
N GLY A 372 -31.73 -6.74 21.57
CA GLY A 372 -32.60 -7.80 22.12
C GLY A 372 -32.29 -8.29 23.55
N GLY A 373 -31.16 -7.87 24.13
CA GLY A 373 -30.73 -8.20 25.48
C GLY A 373 -30.69 -9.72 25.71
N PRO A 374 -31.53 -10.29 26.60
CA PRO A 374 -31.54 -11.72 26.89
C PRO A 374 -32.04 -12.60 25.73
N ASP A 375 -32.76 -12.04 24.74
CA ASP A 375 -33.19 -12.74 23.53
C ASP A 375 -32.82 -11.92 22.27
N PRO A 376 -31.56 -11.99 21.82
CA PRO A 376 -31.08 -11.24 20.66
C PRO A 376 -31.68 -11.72 19.33
N VAL A 377 -32.28 -12.92 19.28
CA VAL A 377 -32.83 -13.50 18.05
C VAL A 377 -34.23 -12.96 17.75
N ALA A 378 -35.04 -12.68 18.78
CA ALA A 378 -36.43 -12.25 18.60
C ALA A 378 -36.59 -10.94 17.79
N PRO A 379 -35.83 -9.86 18.05
CA PRO A 379 -35.92 -8.63 17.25
C PRO A 379 -35.52 -8.86 15.79
N LEU A 380 -34.48 -9.65 15.54
CA LEU A 380 -34.03 -9.97 14.19
C LEU A 380 -35.09 -10.79 13.44
N ALA A 381 -35.69 -11.80 14.08
CA ALA A 381 -36.78 -12.57 13.50
C ALA A 381 -38.03 -11.69 13.24
N ALA A 382 -38.32 -10.70 14.09
CA ALA A 382 -39.40 -9.75 13.85
C ALA A 382 -39.13 -8.85 12.63
N ALA A 383 -37.90 -8.36 12.47
CA ALA A 383 -37.49 -7.61 11.29
C ALA A 383 -37.61 -8.46 10.01
N LEU A 384 -37.14 -9.71 10.03
CA LEU A 384 -37.29 -10.66 8.91
C LEU A 384 -38.77 -10.91 8.55
N ARG A 385 -39.67 -10.98 9.55
CA ARG A 385 -41.11 -11.11 9.29
C ARG A 385 -41.70 -9.87 8.64
N ARG A 386 -41.27 -8.66 9.02
CA ARG A 386 -41.66 -7.40 8.36
C ARG A 386 -41.20 -7.38 6.92
N LEU A 387 -39.95 -7.78 6.68
CA LEU A 387 -39.35 -7.85 5.34
C LEU A 387 -40.04 -8.85 4.41
N ARG A 388 -40.98 -9.69 4.87
CA ARG A 388 -41.79 -10.55 3.97
C ARG A 388 -42.73 -9.74 3.09
N ASP A 389 -43.17 -8.57 3.55
CA ASP A 389 -44.05 -7.68 2.79
C ASP A 389 -43.31 -7.06 1.59
N PRO A 390 -43.68 -7.41 0.33
CA PRO A 390 -43.04 -6.85 -0.86
C PRO A 390 -43.22 -5.33 -0.98
N GLU A 391 -44.31 -4.78 -0.45
CA GLU A 391 -44.58 -3.34 -0.51
C GLU A 391 -43.67 -2.57 0.44
N LEU A 392 -43.44 -3.12 1.64
CA LEU A 392 -42.43 -2.58 2.54
C LEU A 392 -41.04 -2.59 1.88
N ARG A 393 -40.63 -3.72 1.30
CA ARG A 393 -39.30 -3.81 0.64
C ARG A 393 -39.16 -2.80 -0.50
N ARG A 394 -40.20 -2.61 -1.32
CA ARG A 394 -40.17 -1.63 -2.42
C ARG A 394 -40.03 -0.20 -1.90
N ARG A 395 -40.82 0.18 -0.89
CA ARG A 395 -40.69 1.52 -0.29
C ARG A 395 -39.29 1.77 0.29
N LEU A 396 -38.74 0.78 1.00
CA LEU A 396 -37.39 0.90 1.55
C LEU A 396 -36.31 1.01 0.45
N ALA A 397 -36.49 0.29 -0.66
CA ALA A 397 -35.61 0.36 -1.83
C ALA A 397 -35.68 1.71 -2.55
N ASP A 398 -36.89 2.25 -2.73
CA ASP A 398 -37.12 3.53 -3.40
C ASP A 398 -36.51 4.72 -2.63
N ASP A 399 -36.47 4.62 -1.30
CA ASP A 399 -35.88 5.62 -0.41
C ASP A 399 -34.38 5.40 -0.14
N ALA A 400 -33.79 4.30 -0.65
CA ALA A 400 -32.36 4.02 -0.52
C ALA A 400 -31.53 5.02 -1.34
N ARG A 401 -30.83 5.93 -0.65
CA ARG A 401 -30.01 6.97 -1.29
C ARG A 401 -28.53 6.64 -1.25
N THR A 402 -27.86 6.79 -2.40
CA THR A 402 -26.41 6.74 -2.48
C THR A 402 -25.81 7.88 -1.64
N PRO A 403 -24.80 7.63 -0.79
CA PRO A 403 -24.20 8.67 0.04
C PRO A 403 -23.56 9.80 -0.78
N ASP A 404 -23.58 11.02 -0.23
CA ASP A 404 -22.83 12.16 -0.77
C ASP A 404 -21.31 11.94 -0.54
N LEU A 405 -20.67 11.29 -1.52
CA LEU A 405 -19.24 10.98 -1.47
C LEU A 405 -18.37 12.26 -1.34
N PRO A 406 -18.57 13.33 -2.14
CA PRO A 406 -17.83 14.58 -1.95
C PRO A 406 -17.91 15.14 -0.53
N ALA A 407 -19.09 15.18 0.08
CA ALA A 407 -19.25 15.70 1.45
C ALA A 407 -18.56 14.81 2.51
N ALA A 408 -18.65 13.49 2.35
CA ALA A 408 -17.97 12.54 3.22
C ALA A 408 -16.45 12.70 3.16
N TRP A 409 -15.89 12.79 1.95
CA TRP A 409 -14.46 13.03 1.75
C TRP A 409 -14.02 14.40 2.26
N ALA A 410 -14.78 15.47 2.02
CA ALA A 410 -14.44 16.81 2.52
C ALA A 410 -14.35 16.84 4.05
N THR A 411 -15.29 16.19 4.75
CA THR A 411 -15.27 16.06 6.22
C THR A 411 -14.04 15.27 6.69
N TYR A 412 -13.72 14.18 5.99
CA TYR A 412 -12.57 13.34 6.29
C TYR A 412 -11.22 14.06 6.12
N LEU A 413 -11.05 14.76 5.00
CA LEU A 413 -9.86 15.55 4.70
C LEU A 413 -9.70 16.71 5.68
N GLY A 414 -10.77 17.47 5.94
CA GLY A 414 -10.75 18.59 6.89
C GLY A 414 -10.33 18.17 8.30
N LEU A 415 -10.71 16.96 8.74
CA LEU A 415 -10.18 16.41 9.98
C LEU A 415 -8.67 16.14 9.88
N ILE A 416 -8.21 15.44 8.84
CA ILE A 416 -6.78 15.13 8.65
C ILE A 416 -5.95 16.42 8.60
N GLU A 417 -6.41 17.44 7.87
CA GLU A 417 -5.80 18.77 7.79
C GLU A 417 -5.71 19.42 9.18
N SER A 418 -6.80 19.39 9.97
CA SER A 418 -6.80 19.94 11.34
C SER A 418 -5.81 19.25 12.29
N LEU A 419 -5.52 17.96 12.04
CA LEU A 419 -4.54 17.17 12.80
C LEU A 419 -3.10 17.38 12.29
N SER A 420 -2.97 17.86 11.05
CA SER A 420 -1.70 18.18 10.38
C SER A 420 -1.11 19.52 10.83
N VAL A 421 -1.91 20.39 11.44
CA VAL A 421 -1.49 21.70 11.95
C VAL A 421 -1.02 21.62 13.41
N ASP A 422 0.07 22.31 13.72
CA ASP A 422 0.56 22.49 15.08
C ASP A 422 -0.27 23.53 15.85
N VAL A 423 -1.21 23.07 16.68
CA VAL A 423 -2.03 23.94 17.53
C VAL A 423 -1.17 24.77 18.51
N GLY A 424 0.03 24.28 18.88
CA GLY A 424 0.96 25.02 19.73
C GLY A 424 1.62 26.23 19.05
N ALA A 425 1.67 26.26 17.72
CA ALA A 425 2.18 27.40 16.96
C ALA A 425 1.12 28.52 16.79
N LEU A 426 -0.17 28.17 16.85
CA LEU A 426 -1.29 29.12 16.74
C LEU A 426 -1.55 29.87 18.06
N THR A 427 -1.21 29.27 19.20
CA THR A 427 -1.42 29.90 20.52
C THR A 427 -0.29 30.84 20.94
N THR A 428 0.92 30.68 20.38
CA THR A 428 2.05 31.60 20.64
C THR A 428 1.94 32.90 19.84
N GLY A 429 1.34 32.89 18.65
CA GLY A 429 1.20 34.08 17.80
C GLY A 429 0.17 35.12 18.28
N ARG A 430 -0.72 34.78 19.22
CA ARG A 430 -1.72 35.73 19.75
C ARG A 430 -1.23 36.53 20.98
N ALA A 431 -0.08 36.16 21.55
CA ALA A 431 0.51 36.87 22.69
C ALA A 431 1.30 38.13 22.29
N ASP A 432 1.71 38.26 21.02
CA ASP A 432 2.59 39.34 20.55
C ASP A 432 1.86 40.59 19.99
N HIS A 433 0.52 40.64 20.06
CA HIS A 433 -0.29 41.78 19.59
C HIS A 433 -1.29 42.32 20.62
N VAL A 434 -0.88 42.37 21.90
CA VAL A 434 -1.44 43.34 22.86
C VAL A 434 -0.28 44.10 23.48
N ALA A 435 0.19 45.12 22.77
CA ALA A 435 1.03 46.15 23.37
C ALA A 435 0.21 46.87 24.44
N ALA A 436 0.50 46.60 25.71
CA ALA A 436 -0.03 47.36 26.82
C ALA A 436 0.41 48.84 26.68
N PRO A 437 -0.51 49.82 26.83
CA PRO A 437 -0.13 51.22 26.83
C PRO A 437 0.69 51.53 28.09
N GLY A 438 1.68 52.39 27.90
CA GLY A 438 2.71 52.72 28.88
C GLY A 438 2.17 53.18 30.23
N SER A 439 2.92 52.82 31.26
CA SER A 439 2.75 53.30 32.62
C SER A 439 3.02 54.80 32.69
N ASP A 440 1.97 55.60 32.74
CA ASP A 440 2.04 56.93 33.33
C ASP A 440 1.33 56.89 34.68
N ARG A 441 2.11 57.05 35.75
CA ARG A 441 1.62 57.11 37.13
C ARG A 441 1.29 58.56 37.43
N SER A 442 0.01 58.90 37.45
CA SER A 442 -0.50 60.05 38.21
C SER A 442 -1.51 59.55 39.24
N THR A 443 -1.14 59.72 40.49
CA THR A 443 -1.97 59.63 41.69
C THR A 443 -3.14 60.62 41.64
N ASP A 444 -4.36 60.16 41.91
CA ASP A 444 -5.30 60.87 42.78
C ASP A 444 -6.41 59.93 43.32
N PRO A 445 -6.80 60.05 44.61
CA PRO A 445 -7.88 59.30 45.24
C PRO A 445 -9.10 60.19 45.55
N ASP A 446 -10.32 59.72 45.27
CA ASP A 446 -11.62 60.17 45.83
C ASP A 446 -12.75 59.71 44.88
N ASP A 447 -13.99 59.44 45.26
CA ASP A 447 -14.68 59.35 46.55
C ASP A 447 -16.06 58.72 46.23
N SER A 448 -16.65 58.06 47.22
CA SER A 448 -18.08 58.07 47.54
C SER A 448 -19.16 57.42 46.64
N ASN A 449 -19.99 56.63 47.35
CA ASN A 449 -21.47 56.55 47.30
C ASN A 449 -22.18 55.55 46.37
N ASP A 450 -22.34 54.33 46.90
CA ASP A 450 -23.60 53.73 47.46
C ASP A 450 -24.83 54.70 47.65
N PRO A 451 -26.11 54.28 47.91
CA PRO A 451 -26.58 52.98 48.44
C PRO A 451 -28.06 52.55 48.08
N PHE A 452 -28.57 51.53 48.79
CA PHE A 452 -29.99 51.10 49.06
C PHE A 452 -30.68 50.21 47.99
N GLU A 453 -31.39 49.11 48.26
CA GLU A 453 -31.79 48.27 49.43
C GLU A 453 -32.44 47.02 48.74
N ALA A 454 -32.07 45.74 48.98
CA ALA A 454 -32.45 44.84 50.09
C ALA A 454 -33.98 44.87 50.36
N GLU A 455 -34.77 43.81 50.23
CA GLU A 455 -34.94 42.61 51.08
C GLU A 455 -36.23 41.90 50.55
N ASP A 456 -36.57 40.62 50.70
CA ASP A 456 -35.95 39.42 51.26
C ASP A 456 -36.88 38.21 50.96
N ASP A 457 -36.28 37.01 51.08
CA ASP A 457 -36.84 35.74 51.61
C ASP A 457 -38.00 35.00 50.92
N ASP A 458 -38.02 33.65 50.83
CA ASP A 458 -37.14 32.63 51.41
C ASP A 458 -37.38 31.27 50.70
N GLY A 459 -36.43 30.33 50.78
CA GLY A 459 -36.75 28.90 50.60
C GLY A 459 -35.75 28.00 49.84
N SER A 460 -34.80 27.44 50.61
CA SER A 460 -34.11 26.13 50.43
C SER A 460 -33.24 25.88 49.18
N ASP A 461 -31.93 25.69 49.34
CA ASP A 461 -31.31 24.38 49.61
C ASP A 461 -29.76 24.48 49.68
N ASP A 462 -29.14 23.44 50.22
CA ASP A 462 -27.86 23.41 50.93
C ASP A 462 -26.53 23.68 50.18
N ARG A 463 -25.55 24.02 51.03
CA ARG A 463 -24.22 24.62 50.82
C ARG A 463 -23.16 23.79 50.07
N ALA A 464 -22.34 24.56 49.36
CA ALA A 464 -21.03 24.25 48.79
C ALA A 464 -19.88 24.16 49.83
N GLY A 465 -18.70 23.75 49.36
CA GLY A 465 -17.45 24.33 49.83
C GLY A 465 -16.30 23.35 50.09
N GLY A 466 -15.42 23.16 49.10
CA GLY A 466 -14.11 22.57 49.30
C GLY A 466 -13.02 23.61 49.03
N PRO A 467 -12.05 23.78 49.96
CA PRO A 467 -10.74 24.27 49.55
C PRO A 467 -9.55 23.58 50.26
N ARG A 468 -8.39 23.64 49.59
CA ARG A 468 -6.98 23.57 50.07
C ARG A 468 -6.35 22.22 50.47
N SER A 469 -5.24 21.89 49.81
CA SER A 469 -3.87 21.71 50.38
C SER A 469 -2.89 21.52 49.19
N VAL A 470 -1.78 22.24 49.04
CA VAL A 470 -0.55 22.38 49.85
C VAL A 470 0.13 21.04 50.10
N LEU A 471 1.18 20.73 49.32
CA LEU A 471 2.21 19.77 49.69
C LEU A 471 3.57 20.26 49.22
N ASP A 472 4.43 20.47 50.21
CA ASP A 472 5.83 20.83 50.10
C ASP A 472 6.66 19.73 50.82
N ALA A 473 7.79 19.40 50.20
CA ALA A 473 9.05 18.89 50.74
C ALA A 473 9.18 17.58 51.59
N THR A 474 9.98 16.67 51.00
CA THR A 474 11.17 15.95 51.57
C THR A 474 11.03 14.77 52.54
N ALA A 475 11.64 13.60 52.21
CA ALA A 475 12.95 13.15 52.74
C ALA A 475 13.27 11.65 52.44
N HIS A 476 14.58 11.38 52.30
CA HIS A 476 15.31 10.14 52.00
C HIS A 476 15.22 9.02 53.06
N THR A 477 15.47 7.74 52.68
CA THR A 477 16.68 6.92 53.05
C THR A 477 16.60 5.40 52.71
N VAL A 478 17.69 4.86 52.09
CA VAL A 478 18.49 3.62 52.43
C VAL A 478 17.79 2.23 52.34
N SER A 479 18.39 1.07 52.01
CA SER A 479 19.55 0.52 51.28
C SER A 479 19.45 -1.01 51.47
N GLU A 480 20.11 -1.76 50.58
CA GLU A 480 20.32 -3.21 50.50
C GLU A 480 20.65 -3.98 51.80
N VAL A 481 20.50 -5.33 51.74
CA VAL A 481 21.52 -6.39 52.05
C VAL A 481 20.76 -7.73 52.29
N ALA A 482 20.79 -8.69 51.35
CA ALA A 482 21.74 -9.84 51.26
C ALA A 482 21.28 -11.05 52.12
N SER A 483 21.61 -12.33 51.91
CA SER A 483 22.25 -13.16 50.88
C SER A 483 22.34 -14.60 51.45
N GLY A 484 22.44 -15.63 50.60
CA GLY A 484 23.11 -16.91 50.90
C GLY A 484 22.21 -18.07 51.39
N LEU A 485 22.44 -19.36 51.13
CA LEU A 485 23.56 -20.17 50.61
C LEU A 485 22.93 -21.54 50.13
N VAL A 486 23.20 -22.16 48.96
CA VAL A 486 24.37 -22.96 48.46
C VAL A 486 24.20 -24.52 48.53
N ARG A 487 24.59 -25.17 47.40
CA ARG A 487 24.97 -26.60 47.12
C ARG A 487 23.86 -27.68 46.98
N GLY A 488 23.85 -28.57 45.97
CA GLY A 488 24.79 -28.80 44.86
C GLY A 488 24.41 -29.97 43.92
N SER A 489 25.16 -30.09 42.81
CA SER A 489 25.43 -31.27 41.94
C SER A 489 24.26 -31.88 41.14
N SER A 490 24.35 -32.34 39.89
CA SER A 490 25.40 -32.39 38.85
C SER A 490 24.78 -32.97 37.56
N ALA A 491 25.27 -32.50 36.41
CA ALA A 491 25.39 -33.20 35.12
C ALA A 491 24.15 -33.86 34.46
N LEU A 492 23.72 -33.32 33.32
CA LEU A 492 23.74 -34.05 32.04
C LEU A 492 23.63 -33.06 30.87
N GLN A 493 24.68 -33.11 30.04
CA GLN A 493 24.81 -32.41 28.78
C GLN A 493 23.69 -32.80 27.81
N ARG A 494 23.11 -31.82 27.12
CA ARG A 494 22.71 -31.92 25.71
C ARG A 494 22.64 -30.51 25.11
N THR A 495 23.72 -30.15 24.44
CA THR A 495 23.90 -28.92 23.67
C THR A 495 23.00 -28.89 22.44
N GLY A 496 21.98 -28.03 22.45
CA GLY A 496 21.24 -27.60 21.25
C GLY A 496 21.90 -26.35 20.63
N PRO A 497 22.02 -26.25 19.29
CA PRO A 497 22.72 -25.15 18.64
C PRO A 497 21.82 -23.92 18.53
N GLY A 498 21.67 -23.19 19.64
CA GLY A 498 20.99 -21.90 19.69
C GLY A 498 22.00 -20.77 19.86
N ARG A 499 22.81 -20.48 18.83
CA ARG A 499 23.63 -19.23 18.69
C ARG A 499 24.51 -19.24 17.43
N ALA A 500 23.92 -19.20 16.23
CA ALA A 500 24.68 -18.92 15.01
C ALA A 500 23.79 -18.52 13.80
N VAL A 501 22.97 -17.47 13.90
CA VAL A 501 22.33 -16.89 12.68
C VAL A 501 22.42 -15.36 12.60
N GLY A 502 22.88 -14.67 13.65
CA GLY A 502 22.96 -13.21 13.71
C GLY A 502 24.27 -12.54 13.27
N ARG A 503 25.16 -13.18 12.49
CA ARG A 503 26.50 -12.61 12.20
C ARG A 503 27.07 -12.78 10.78
N LEU A 504 26.24 -12.88 9.74
CA LEU A 504 26.75 -12.98 8.35
C LEU A 504 26.29 -11.89 7.36
N ALA A 505 25.48 -10.91 7.75
CA ALA A 505 25.06 -9.83 6.83
C ALA A 505 25.99 -8.59 6.81
N ALA A 506 26.91 -8.44 7.76
CA ALA A 506 27.74 -7.22 7.89
C ALA A 506 29.25 -7.45 7.61
N ARG A 507 29.60 -8.31 6.64
CA ARG A 507 31.02 -8.50 6.21
C ARG A 507 31.26 -8.57 4.70
N GLY A 508 30.26 -8.27 3.86
CA GLY A 508 30.39 -8.33 2.39
C GLY A 508 31.19 -7.18 1.75
N ALA A 509 31.13 -5.95 2.27
CA ALA A 509 31.75 -4.78 1.61
C ALA A 509 33.24 -4.55 1.97
N GLY A 510 33.78 -5.28 2.95
CA GLY A 510 35.09 -5.01 3.54
C GLY A 510 36.21 -6.01 3.20
N ARG A 511 35.91 -7.28 2.94
CA ARG A 511 36.94 -8.33 2.71
C ARG A 511 37.15 -8.72 1.25
N GLY A 512 36.27 -8.28 0.34
CA GLY A 512 36.41 -8.49 -1.10
C GLY A 512 37.56 -7.73 -1.75
N ARG A 513 38.22 -6.78 -1.07
CA ARG A 513 39.35 -6.02 -1.64
C ARG A 513 40.71 -6.73 -1.52
N ALA A 514 40.90 -7.57 -0.50
CA ALA A 514 42.19 -8.21 -0.23
C ALA A 514 42.33 -9.61 -0.86
N VAL A 515 41.23 -10.37 -0.96
CA VAL A 515 41.24 -11.70 -1.60
C VAL A 515 41.19 -11.58 -3.12
N ARG A 516 40.57 -10.52 -3.64
CA ARG A 516 40.38 -10.24 -5.08
C ARG A 516 41.68 -9.82 -5.79
N ARG A 517 42.56 -9.08 -5.11
CA ARG A 517 43.93 -8.76 -5.60
C ARG A 517 44.83 -9.98 -5.82
N ARG A 518 44.52 -11.14 -5.24
CA ARG A 518 45.36 -12.34 -5.32
C ARG A 518 44.90 -13.34 -6.40
N LEU A 519 43.69 -13.17 -6.96
CA LEU A 519 43.13 -14.02 -8.02
C LEU A 519 42.94 -13.29 -9.36
N GLU A 520 43.00 -11.95 -9.40
CA GLU A 520 42.88 -11.13 -10.62
C GLU A 520 44.16 -11.02 -11.46
N SER A 521 45.30 -11.56 -11.01
CA SER A 521 46.60 -11.34 -11.65
C SER A 521 46.92 -12.21 -12.89
N ARG A 522 45.93 -12.91 -13.50
CA ARG A 522 46.20 -13.80 -14.66
C ARG A 522 45.13 -13.83 -15.76
N ARG A 523 44.30 -12.80 -15.94
CA ARG A 523 43.50 -12.68 -17.19
C ARG A 523 43.71 -11.30 -17.81
N ALA A 524 44.19 -11.30 -19.06
CA ALA A 524 44.40 -10.09 -19.83
C ALA A 524 43.08 -9.34 -19.97
N VAL A 525 43.03 -8.12 -19.42
CA VAL A 525 41.91 -7.19 -19.62
C VAL A 525 41.97 -6.74 -21.08
N VAL A 526 40.87 -6.87 -21.80
CA VAL A 526 40.73 -6.38 -23.16
C VAL A 526 40.64 -4.85 -23.08
N ALA A 527 41.64 -4.16 -23.67
CA ALA A 527 41.66 -2.71 -23.75
C ALA A 527 40.69 -2.24 -24.83
N LEU A 528 39.39 -2.26 -24.53
CA LEU A 528 38.32 -1.81 -25.41
C LEU A 528 37.78 -0.46 -24.94
N GLN A 529 37.76 0.53 -25.82
CA GLN A 529 37.21 1.87 -25.61
C GLN A 529 36.01 2.13 -26.54
N ALA A 530 35.25 3.20 -26.25
CA ALA A 530 34.09 3.59 -27.05
C ALA A 530 34.38 3.78 -28.54
N ARG A 531 35.58 4.29 -28.89
CA ARG A 531 36.04 4.53 -30.27
C ARG A 531 36.41 3.25 -31.05
N ASP A 532 36.65 2.15 -30.34
CA ASP A 532 37.02 0.87 -30.96
C ASP A 532 35.76 0.11 -31.40
N LEU A 533 34.58 0.59 -31.01
CA LEU A 533 33.29 0.06 -31.43
C LEU A 533 32.79 0.79 -32.67
N PRO A 534 32.51 0.08 -33.78
CA PRO A 534 31.98 0.67 -35.01
C PRO A 534 30.66 1.41 -34.77
N ASP A 535 30.41 2.48 -35.52
CA ASP A 535 29.21 3.31 -35.37
C ASP A 535 27.93 2.54 -35.70
N GLU A 536 28.04 1.48 -36.51
CA GLU A 536 26.98 0.54 -36.87
C GLU A 536 26.47 -0.26 -35.66
N VAL A 537 27.26 -0.37 -34.58
CA VAL A 537 26.80 -0.96 -33.32
C VAL A 537 25.94 0.05 -32.57
N LEU A 538 24.66 0.12 -32.91
CA LEU A 538 23.73 1.06 -32.28
C LEU A 538 23.39 0.66 -30.85
N VAL A 539 23.16 1.66 -29.98
CA VAL A 539 22.77 1.40 -28.57
C VAL A 539 21.31 0.97 -28.47
N THR A 540 20.42 1.66 -29.20
CA THR A 540 19.05 1.25 -29.48
C THR A 540 19.02 0.68 -30.89
N ASP A 541 18.56 -0.55 -31.05
CA ASP A 541 18.68 -1.28 -32.31
C ASP A 541 17.68 -2.44 -32.40
N VAL A 542 17.50 -3.00 -33.60
CA VAL A 542 16.57 -4.12 -33.84
C VAL A 542 17.29 -5.27 -34.51
N LEU A 543 17.12 -6.46 -33.94
CA LEU A 543 17.54 -7.73 -34.51
C LEU A 543 16.35 -8.37 -35.21
N GLY A 544 16.28 -8.21 -36.53
CA GLY A 544 15.28 -8.82 -37.40
C GLY A 544 15.84 -9.95 -38.26
N ASP A 545 17.16 -10.10 -38.32
CA ASP A 545 17.84 -11.04 -39.19
C ASP A 545 18.83 -11.93 -38.43
N PRO A 546 18.79 -13.27 -38.58
CA PRO A 546 19.81 -14.16 -38.04
C PRO A 546 21.25 -13.82 -38.46
N GLU A 547 21.46 -13.25 -39.65
CA GLU A 547 22.79 -12.87 -40.12
C GLU A 547 23.42 -11.76 -39.26
N GLN A 548 22.60 -10.82 -38.77
CA GLN A 548 23.03 -9.74 -37.86
C GLN A 548 23.52 -10.30 -36.52
N ALA A 549 22.87 -11.36 -36.01
CA ALA A 549 23.30 -12.06 -34.80
C ALA A 549 24.68 -12.72 -34.99
N ASP A 550 24.92 -13.29 -36.17
CA ASP A 550 26.20 -13.88 -36.54
C ASP A 550 27.31 -12.84 -36.75
N GLU A 551 26.96 -11.69 -37.33
CA GLU A 551 27.87 -10.56 -37.49
C GLU A 551 28.29 -10.00 -36.14
N ALA A 552 27.36 -9.75 -35.22
CA ALA A 552 27.68 -9.31 -33.86
C ALA A 552 28.65 -10.28 -33.15
N ARG A 553 28.47 -11.59 -33.37
CA ARG A 553 29.37 -12.63 -32.85
C ARG A 553 30.75 -12.64 -33.54
N ARG A 554 30.84 -12.30 -34.84
CA ARG A 554 32.12 -12.13 -35.54
C ARG A 554 32.86 -10.88 -35.06
N LEU A 555 32.15 -9.77 -34.92
CA LEU A 555 32.68 -8.50 -34.42
C LEU A 555 33.17 -8.63 -32.97
N ALA A 556 32.40 -9.24 -32.09
CA ALA A 556 32.85 -9.48 -30.71
C ALA A 556 34.16 -10.30 -30.65
N ARG A 557 34.36 -11.24 -31.59
CA ARG A 557 35.60 -12.01 -31.71
C ARG A 557 36.78 -11.16 -32.20
N SER A 558 36.58 -10.27 -33.19
CA SER A 558 37.65 -9.38 -33.66
C SER A 558 38.04 -8.36 -32.60
N LEU A 559 37.10 -7.96 -31.73
CA LEU A 559 37.35 -7.11 -30.56
C LEU A 559 38.02 -7.84 -29.38
N GLY A 560 38.32 -9.14 -29.52
CA GLY A 560 38.99 -9.93 -28.48
C GLY A 560 38.11 -10.33 -27.29
N LEU A 561 36.79 -10.18 -27.39
CA LEU A 561 35.86 -10.55 -26.32
C LEU A 561 35.74 -12.08 -26.16
N PRO A 562 35.44 -12.59 -24.94
CA PRO A 562 35.22 -14.01 -24.69
C PRO A 562 34.24 -14.68 -25.66
N ARG A 563 34.59 -15.85 -26.19
CA ARG A 563 33.75 -16.56 -27.18
C ARG A 563 32.37 -16.93 -26.62
N THR A 564 31.35 -16.81 -27.47
CA THR A 564 29.99 -17.27 -27.24
C THR A 564 29.47 -18.01 -28.47
N ARG A 565 28.59 -19.00 -28.27
CA ARG A 565 27.93 -19.73 -29.37
C ARG A 565 26.61 -19.10 -29.77
N ASP A 566 25.96 -18.42 -28.82
CA ASP A 566 24.69 -17.74 -28.98
C ASP A 566 24.89 -16.37 -29.65
N GLY A 567 24.43 -16.24 -30.90
CA GLY A 567 24.51 -15.00 -31.68
C GLY A 567 23.53 -13.93 -31.21
N VAL A 568 22.34 -14.31 -30.74
CA VAL A 568 21.31 -13.37 -30.29
C VAL A 568 21.76 -12.71 -28.98
N ALA A 569 22.25 -13.52 -28.03
CA ALA A 569 22.86 -13.00 -26.81
C ALA A 569 24.16 -12.20 -27.09
N ALA A 570 24.90 -12.54 -28.17
CA ALA A 570 26.05 -11.74 -28.60
C ALA A 570 25.63 -10.34 -29.07
N TRP A 571 24.61 -10.25 -29.92
CA TRP A 571 24.07 -8.96 -30.38
C TRP A 571 23.54 -8.12 -29.20
N ALA A 572 22.75 -8.73 -28.32
CA ALA A 572 22.18 -8.06 -27.15
C ALA A 572 23.28 -7.53 -26.21
N ALA A 573 24.27 -8.35 -25.89
CA ALA A 573 25.39 -7.97 -25.03
C ALA A 573 26.31 -6.93 -25.68
N LEU A 574 26.56 -7.02 -26.99
CA LEU A 574 27.47 -6.11 -27.69
C LEU A 574 26.94 -4.67 -27.68
N GLY A 575 25.67 -4.47 -28.05
CA GLY A 575 25.08 -3.14 -28.02
C GLY A 575 24.86 -2.60 -26.61
N THR A 576 24.61 -3.47 -25.63
CA THR A 576 24.57 -3.06 -24.22
C THR A 576 25.95 -2.61 -23.73
N LEU A 577 27.01 -3.35 -24.05
CA LEU A 577 28.38 -2.96 -23.74
C LEU A 577 28.76 -1.65 -24.44
N ALA A 578 28.33 -1.44 -25.69
CA ALA A 578 28.49 -0.19 -26.41
C ALA A 578 27.80 0.97 -25.69
N ALA A 579 26.58 0.77 -25.20
CA ALA A 579 25.84 1.78 -24.44
C ALA A 579 26.56 2.14 -23.13
N ILE A 580 27.10 1.14 -22.41
CA ILE A 580 27.90 1.37 -21.19
C ILE A 580 29.15 2.20 -21.53
N LEU A 581 29.93 1.79 -22.52
CA LEU A 581 31.19 2.43 -22.90
C LEU A 581 31.00 3.84 -23.47
N ARG A 582 29.94 4.09 -24.25
CA ARG A 582 29.70 5.39 -24.89
C ARG A 582 29.02 6.40 -23.96
N ILE A 583 28.17 5.95 -23.03
CA ILE A 583 27.28 6.85 -22.28
C ILE A 583 27.70 6.97 -20.80
N ARG A 584 28.14 5.87 -20.17
CA ARG A 584 28.34 5.80 -18.71
C ARG A 584 29.79 5.67 -18.27
N ASP A 585 30.67 5.25 -19.17
CA ASP A 585 32.08 5.03 -18.84
C ASP A 585 32.90 6.31 -18.99
N ASP A 586 33.60 6.68 -17.92
CA ASP A 586 34.53 7.81 -17.86
C ASP A 586 35.99 7.39 -18.19
N GLY A 587 36.17 6.17 -18.69
CA GLY A 587 37.47 5.56 -18.94
C GLY A 587 38.08 4.86 -17.71
N ARG A 588 37.49 5.01 -16.51
CA ARG A 588 38.00 4.42 -15.26
C ARG A 588 37.30 3.12 -14.86
N ARG A 589 36.27 2.69 -15.60
CA ARG A 589 35.51 1.45 -15.36
C ARG A 589 34.86 1.39 -13.97
N GLN A 590 34.47 2.55 -13.41
CA GLN A 590 33.89 2.65 -12.06
C GLN A 590 32.37 2.54 -12.02
N ALA A 591 31.71 2.46 -13.19
CA ALA A 591 30.26 2.36 -13.26
C ALA A 591 29.74 1.12 -12.50
N VAL A 592 28.76 1.33 -11.63
CA VAL A 592 28.02 0.27 -10.94
C VAL A 592 27.00 -0.32 -11.90
N VAL A 593 27.39 -1.42 -12.55
CA VAL A 593 26.57 -2.14 -13.52
C VAL A 593 25.85 -3.30 -12.84
N VAL A 594 24.53 -3.37 -12.99
CA VAL A 594 23.70 -4.50 -12.58
C VAL A 594 23.22 -5.23 -13.83
N ASP A 595 23.47 -6.54 -13.88
CA ASP A 595 23.02 -7.41 -14.97
C ASP A 595 22.01 -8.43 -14.44
N GLU A 596 20.75 -8.23 -14.81
CA GLU A 596 19.62 -9.09 -14.41
C GLU A 596 19.47 -10.33 -15.30
N THR A 597 20.30 -10.45 -16.33
CA THR A 597 20.26 -11.58 -17.27
C THR A 597 20.71 -12.90 -16.61
N GLY A 598 21.45 -12.81 -15.51
CA GLY A 598 21.91 -13.96 -14.70
C GLY A 598 23.41 -14.22 -14.74
N PRO A 599 23.92 -15.15 -13.90
CA PRO A 599 25.34 -15.35 -13.65
C PRO A 599 26.11 -16.01 -14.80
N ARG A 600 25.41 -16.43 -15.86
CA ARG A 600 25.98 -16.96 -17.10
C ARG A 600 25.81 -16.02 -18.29
N SER A 601 25.37 -14.78 -18.04
CA SER A 601 25.16 -13.74 -19.05
C SER A 601 26.41 -13.48 -19.89
N VAL A 602 26.22 -13.32 -21.20
CA VAL A 602 27.28 -12.90 -22.13
C VAL A 602 27.77 -11.51 -21.75
N LEU A 603 26.85 -10.60 -21.40
CA LEU A 603 27.14 -9.22 -20.99
C LEU A 603 28.08 -9.21 -19.79
N SER A 604 27.74 -9.92 -18.71
CA SER A 604 28.60 -9.94 -17.53
C SER A 604 29.99 -10.55 -17.75
N ARG A 605 30.13 -11.53 -18.66
CA ARG A 605 31.46 -12.04 -19.05
C ARG A 605 32.28 -11.00 -19.81
N TRP A 606 31.65 -10.27 -20.72
CA TRP A 606 32.30 -9.26 -21.54
C TRP A 606 32.63 -7.98 -20.76
N SER A 607 31.71 -7.51 -19.93
CA SER A 607 31.93 -6.40 -19.00
C SER A 607 33.15 -6.65 -18.10
N ARG A 608 33.32 -7.88 -17.57
CA ARG A 608 34.52 -8.25 -16.81
C ARG A 608 35.78 -8.30 -17.65
N ALA A 609 35.69 -8.78 -18.89
CA ALA A 609 36.85 -8.81 -19.79
C ALA A 609 37.37 -7.40 -20.11
N VAL A 610 36.49 -6.40 -20.15
CA VAL A 610 36.83 -4.98 -20.42
C VAL A 610 37.12 -4.19 -19.12
N GLY A 611 37.00 -4.81 -17.95
CA GLY A 611 37.42 -4.25 -16.66
C GLY A 611 36.31 -3.74 -15.73
N PHE A 612 35.02 -3.88 -16.09
CA PHE A 612 33.91 -3.62 -15.18
C PHE A 612 33.71 -4.77 -14.19
N ALA A 613 33.02 -4.48 -13.08
CA ALA A 613 32.67 -5.47 -12.05
C ALA A 613 31.14 -5.56 -11.90
N PRO A 614 30.42 -6.16 -12.89
CA PRO A 614 28.97 -6.22 -12.85
C PRO A 614 28.48 -7.05 -11.68
N VAL A 615 27.39 -6.60 -11.06
CA VAL A 615 26.62 -7.35 -10.07
C VAL A 615 25.60 -8.18 -10.84
N GLU A 616 25.80 -9.50 -10.85
CA GLU A 616 24.89 -10.45 -11.46
C GLU A 616 23.79 -10.82 -10.46
N ILE A 617 22.55 -10.81 -10.92
CA ILE A 617 21.41 -11.27 -10.13
C ILE A 617 20.88 -12.57 -10.73
N ASP A 618 20.80 -13.65 -9.93
CA ASP A 618 20.16 -14.91 -10.30
C ASP A 618 18.91 -15.13 -9.44
N PHE A 619 17.78 -15.55 -10.03
CA PHE A 619 16.57 -15.89 -9.26
C PHE A 619 15.97 -17.23 -9.64
N THR A 620 15.50 -17.94 -8.61
CA THR A 620 14.74 -19.20 -8.64
C THR A 620 13.22 -18.95 -8.44
N GLY A 621 12.63 -17.97 -9.15
CA GLY A 621 11.21 -17.57 -9.06
C GLY A 621 10.68 -16.84 -10.32
N LEU A 622 9.39 -16.49 -10.35
CA LEU A 622 8.65 -16.11 -11.57
C LEU A 622 8.95 -14.72 -12.18
N ARG A 623 9.59 -13.77 -11.48
CA ARG A 623 10.05 -12.48 -12.09
C ARG A 623 11.35 -11.96 -11.43
N PRO A 624 12.37 -11.51 -12.19
CA PRO A 624 13.54 -10.82 -11.65
C PRO A 624 13.20 -9.39 -11.19
N SER A 625 13.93 -8.86 -10.21
CA SER A 625 13.73 -7.49 -9.73
C SER A 625 15.00 -6.92 -9.10
N VAL A 626 15.40 -5.70 -9.51
CA VAL A 626 16.44 -4.90 -8.85
C VAL A 626 16.04 -4.56 -7.41
N ALA A 627 14.73 -4.52 -7.10
CA ALA A 627 14.22 -4.28 -5.75
C ALA A 627 14.58 -5.41 -4.78
N ALA A 628 15.00 -6.58 -5.28
CA ALA A 628 15.53 -7.64 -4.44
C ALA A 628 16.97 -7.41 -4.00
N LEU A 629 17.75 -6.54 -4.67
CA LEU A 629 19.03 -6.06 -4.16
C LEU A 629 18.82 -4.92 -3.16
N ASP A 630 19.57 -4.93 -2.06
CA ASP A 630 19.65 -3.83 -1.09
C ASP A 630 20.49 -2.68 -1.67
N VAL A 631 19.91 -1.98 -2.65
CA VAL A 631 20.56 -0.93 -3.44
C VAL A 631 19.95 0.41 -3.06
N ASP A 632 20.78 1.41 -2.77
CA ASP A 632 20.28 2.75 -2.46
C ASP A 632 19.70 3.40 -3.73
N THR A 633 18.60 4.15 -3.62
CA THR A 633 18.01 4.91 -4.75
C THR A 633 19.06 5.80 -5.40
N GLY A 634 19.13 5.79 -6.73
CA GLY A 634 20.13 6.57 -7.45
C GLY A 634 21.57 6.14 -7.17
N SER A 635 21.82 4.90 -6.78
CA SER A 635 23.19 4.39 -6.58
C SER A 635 23.71 3.57 -7.75
N LEU A 636 22.84 3.18 -8.70
CA LEU A 636 23.24 2.42 -9.88
C LEU A 636 23.55 3.32 -11.06
N ASP A 637 24.54 2.90 -11.84
CA ASP A 637 24.91 3.53 -13.10
C ASP A 637 24.18 2.94 -14.29
N VAL A 638 24.06 1.62 -14.28
CA VAL A 638 23.52 0.84 -15.38
C VAL A 638 22.71 -0.31 -14.81
N ILE A 639 21.50 -0.50 -15.34
CA ILE A 639 20.70 -1.70 -15.17
C ILE A 639 20.52 -2.29 -16.56
N ALA A 640 20.90 -3.55 -16.73
CA ALA A 640 20.75 -4.28 -17.98
C ALA A 640 19.89 -5.51 -17.77
N ARG A 641 18.84 -5.63 -18.58
CA ARG A 641 17.96 -6.81 -18.63
C ARG A 641 17.74 -7.21 -20.08
N VAL A 642 18.65 -8.04 -20.58
CA VAL A 642 18.76 -8.33 -22.01
C VAL A 642 18.63 -9.83 -22.30
N HIS A 643 18.42 -10.19 -23.56
CA HIS A 643 18.27 -11.57 -24.01
C HIS A 643 19.43 -12.45 -23.47
N PRO A 644 19.16 -13.67 -22.96
CA PRO A 644 17.91 -14.44 -23.07
C PRO A 644 16.81 -14.14 -22.04
N ARG A 645 17.08 -13.27 -21.05
CA ARG A 645 16.10 -12.90 -20.00
C ARG A 645 15.73 -11.42 -20.12
N GLY A 646 15.30 -11.04 -21.32
CA GLY A 646 14.79 -9.69 -21.61
C GLY A 646 13.49 -9.37 -20.88
N CYS A 647 12.84 -8.29 -21.30
CA CYS A 647 11.49 -7.92 -20.89
C CYS A 647 10.50 -8.38 -21.96
N ASP A 648 9.24 -8.53 -21.57
CA ASP A 648 8.10 -8.79 -22.44
C ASP A 648 7.02 -7.72 -22.23
N ALA A 649 5.88 -7.89 -22.90
CA ALA A 649 4.75 -6.98 -22.78
C ALA A 649 4.24 -6.83 -21.33
N ASP A 650 4.34 -7.88 -20.50
CA ASP A 650 3.70 -7.95 -19.19
C ASP A 650 4.58 -7.38 -18.07
N ASP A 651 5.86 -7.15 -18.32
CA ASP A 651 6.81 -6.79 -17.28
C ASP A 651 7.67 -5.55 -17.56
N ILE A 652 7.62 -5.01 -18.78
CA ILE A 652 8.39 -3.82 -19.17
C ILE A 652 8.08 -2.60 -18.29
N ASP A 653 6.81 -2.37 -17.95
CA ASP A 653 6.41 -1.22 -17.12
C ASP A 653 6.96 -1.34 -15.70
N HIS A 654 6.96 -2.55 -15.15
CA HIS A 654 7.55 -2.83 -13.84
C HIS A 654 9.06 -2.58 -13.82
N VAL A 655 9.76 -2.93 -14.90
CA VAL A 655 11.20 -2.69 -15.04
C VAL A 655 11.50 -1.19 -15.15
N LEU A 656 10.67 -0.43 -15.88
CA LEU A 656 10.78 1.03 -15.96
C LEU A 656 10.62 1.69 -14.58
N GLU A 657 9.60 1.31 -13.81
CA GLU A 657 9.38 1.80 -12.46
C GLU A 657 10.56 1.48 -11.52
N GLN A 658 11.09 0.26 -11.57
CA GLN A 658 12.22 -0.12 -10.72
C GLN A 658 13.50 0.62 -11.09
N ALA A 659 13.77 0.75 -12.39
CA ALA A 659 14.94 1.44 -12.89
C ALA A 659 14.88 2.94 -12.60
N SER A 660 13.69 3.56 -12.69
CA SER A 660 13.49 4.98 -12.37
C SER A 660 13.83 5.27 -10.91
N TRP A 661 13.73 4.30 -10.02
CA TRP A 661 14.17 4.43 -8.63
C TRP A 661 15.67 4.13 -8.46
N ALA A 662 16.15 3.02 -9.00
CA ALA A 662 17.49 2.51 -8.70
C ALA A 662 18.64 3.26 -9.41
N LEU A 663 18.42 3.73 -10.65
CA LEU A 663 19.45 4.42 -11.44
C LEU A 663 19.69 5.84 -10.96
N ARG A 664 20.91 6.37 -10.94
CA ARG A 664 21.11 7.82 -10.72
C ARG A 664 20.61 8.65 -11.88
N VAL A 665 20.44 9.96 -11.68
CA VAL A 665 20.26 10.93 -12.78
C VAL A 665 21.40 10.75 -13.80
N GLY A 666 21.03 10.62 -15.07
CA GLY A 666 21.90 10.27 -16.18
C GLY A 666 22.27 8.78 -16.29
N GLY A 667 21.82 7.94 -15.36
CA GLY A 667 22.00 6.48 -15.38
C GLY A 667 21.27 5.83 -16.56
N LEU A 668 21.64 4.59 -16.86
CA LEU A 668 21.24 3.91 -18.09
C LEU A 668 20.46 2.62 -17.80
N LEU A 669 19.26 2.50 -18.34
CA LEU A 669 18.51 1.26 -18.44
C LEU A 669 18.68 0.69 -19.85
N VAL A 670 19.08 -0.57 -19.98
CA VAL A 670 19.13 -1.27 -21.27
C VAL A 670 18.29 -2.53 -21.20
N VAL A 671 17.28 -2.62 -22.06
CA VAL A 671 16.34 -3.76 -22.10
C VAL A 671 16.22 -4.31 -23.50
N THR A 672 16.00 -5.62 -23.63
CA THR A 672 15.55 -6.22 -24.90
C THR A 672 14.12 -6.68 -24.80
N VAL A 673 13.31 -6.42 -25.82
CA VAL A 673 11.89 -6.79 -25.88
C VAL A 673 11.62 -7.56 -27.19
N PRO A 674 10.90 -8.70 -27.15
CA PRO A 674 10.52 -9.42 -28.36
C PRO A 674 9.53 -8.60 -29.18
N ILE A 675 9.73 -8.59 -30.51
CA ILE A 675 8.82 -7.95 -31.46
C ILE A 675 8.14 -9.00 -32.32
N GLY A 676 6.83 -8.88 -32.46
CA GLY A 676 5.98 -9.93 -32.98
C GLY A 676 4.59 -9.43 -33.37
N PRO A 677 3.77 -10.27 -34.02
CA PRO A 677 2.35 -9.99 -34.16
C PRO A 677 1.65 -10.04 -32.78
N PRO A 678 0.47 -9.41 -32.61
CA PRO A 678 -0.26 -9.41 -31.32
C PRO A 678 -0.61 -10.80 -30.79
N SER A 679 -0.66 -11.81 -31.66
CA SER A 679 -0.88 -13.22 -31.34
C SER A 679 0.36 -13.93 -30.78
N ALA A 680 1.55 -13.34 -30.90
CA ALA A 680 2.78 -13.91 -30.36
C ALA A 680 2.91 -13.57 -28.87
N ASP A 681 2.95 -14.61 -28.03
CA ASP A 681 3.01 -14.50 -26.57
C ASP A 681 4.20 -13.63 -26.10
N GLY A 682 3.91 -12.63 -25.26
CA GLY A 682 4.87 -11.67 -24.71
C GLY A 682 5.50 -10.69 -25.72
N ALA A 683 5.19 -10.79 -27.02
CA ALA A 683 5.78 -9.95 -28.06
C ALA A 683 5.03 -8.63 -28.27
N LEU A 684 5.73 -7.62 -28.77
CA LEU A 684 5.19 -6.28 -28.98
C LEU A 684 5.23 -5.86 -30.44
N GLY A 685 4.19 -5.13 -30.87
CA GLY A 685 4.16 -4.46 -32.16
C GLY A 685 4.98 -3.15 -32.15
N PRO A 686 5.32 -2.60 -33.33
CA PRO A 686 6.01 -1.31 -33.42
C PRO A 686 5.28 -0.14 -32.75
N SER A 687 3.94 -0.16 -32.73
CA SER A 687 3.11 0.81 -31.99
C SER A 687 3.29 0.70 -30.48
N ASP A 688 3.37 -0.52 -29.97
CA ASP A 688 3.46 -0.79 -28.53
C ASP A 688 4.83 -0.37 -27.98
N VAL A 689 5.88 -0.55 -28.78
CA VAL A 689 7.22 -0.02 -28.47
C VAL A 689 7.21 1.49 -28.33
N ARG A 690 6.44 2.23 -29.15
CA ARG A 690 6.25 3.68 -28.96
C ARG A 690 5.48 3.99 -27.69
N GLY A 691 4.45 3.19 -27.37
CA GLY A 691 3.73 3.28 -26.12
C GLY A 691 4.65 3.13 -24.91
N ILE A 692 5.61 2.20 -24.95
CA ILE A 692 6.64 2.05 -23.92
C ILE A 692 7.48 3.31 -23.81
N LEU A 693 7.90 3.93 -24.92
CA LEU A 693 8.71 5.14 -24.87
C LEU A 693 7.97 6.33 -24.26
N ALA A 694 6.66 6.46 -24.55
CA ALA A 694 5.83 7.48 -23.92
C ALA A 694 5.75 7.26 -22.40
N ARG A 695 5.43 6.03 -21.95
CA ARG A 695 5.38 5.72 -20.52
C ARG A 695 6.76 5.83 -19.84
N ALA A 696 7.83 5.46 -20.53
CA ALA A 696 9.20 5.65 -20.06
C ALA A 696 9.51 7.14 -19.86
N HIS A 697 9.01 8.01 -20.75
CA HIS A 697 9.12 9.46 -20.61
C HIS A 697 8.42 9.98 -19.35
N ASP A 698 7.21 9.51 -19.09
CA ASP A 698 6.41 9.91 -17.94
C ASP A 698 7.11 9.58 -16.60
N VAL A 699 7.87 8.49 -16.56
CA VAL A 699 8.68 8.09 -15.39
C VAL A 699 10.14 8.60 -15.43
N GLY A 700 10.44 9.54 -16.34
CA GLY A 700 11.70 10.29 -16.35
C GLY A 700 12.84 9.66 -17.17
N PHE A 701 12.56 8.83 -18.16
CA PHE A 701 13.56 8.33 -19.12
C PHE A 701 13.51 9.01 -20.48
N VAL A 702 14.65 9.01 -21.16
CA VAL A 702 14.77 9.44 -22.56
C VAL A 702 15.44 8.34 -23.35
N LEU A 703 14.93 8.07 -24.55
CA LEU A 703 15.60 7.19 -25.49
C LEU A 703 16.98 7.71 -25.86
N VAL A 704 17.98 6.83 -25.86
CA VAL A 704 19.29 7.10 -26.43
C VAL A 704 19.39 6.42 -27.79
N GLY A 705 19.69 7.19 -28.82
CA GLY A 705 19.64 6.75 -30.21
C GLY A 705 18.34 7.18 -30.89
N ASP A 706 18.12 6.66 -32.09
CA ASP A 706 16.96 6.99 -32.92
C ASP A 706 16.11 5.73 -33.13
N LEU A 707 14.85 5.76 -32.69
CA LEU A 707 13.88 4.71 -33.01
C LEU A 707 13.12 5.03 -34.30
N ASP A 708 12.89 6.29 -34.64
CA ASP A 708 11.93 6.69 -35.67
C ASP A 708 12.50 6.63 -37.10
N GLY A 709 13.82 6.73 -37.26
CA GLY A 709 14.53 6.55 -38.53
C GLY A 709 14.78 5.09 -38.91
N ASP A 710 16.05 4.74 -39.13
CA ASP A 710 16.47 3.45 -39.70
C ASP A 710 16.08 2.23 -38.85
N VAL A 711 15.90 2.43 -37.53
CA VAL A 711 15.50 1.35 -36.61
C VAL A 711 14.03 0.97 -36.85
N ASN A 712 13.11 1.94 -36.93
CA ASN A 712 11.71 1.70 -37.25
C ASN A 712 11.52 1.16 -38.68
N ALA A 713 12.35 1.58 -39.64
CA ALA A 713 12.37 0.97 -40.97
C ALA A 713 12.70 -0.53 -40.90
N ARG A 714 13.75 -0.89 -40.15
CA ARG A 714 14.14 -2.30 -39.93
C ARG A 714 13.12 -3.11 -39.14
N MET A 715 12.41 -2.51 -38.17
CA MET A 715 11.29 -3.19 -37.49
C MET A 715 10.16 -3.55 -38.48
N ARG A 716 9.80 -2.61 -39.36
CA ARG A 716 8.76 -2.84 -40.39
C ARG A 716 9.19 -3.89 -41.40
N GLU A 717 10.45 -3.88 -41.81
CA GLU A 717 11.00 -4.89 -42.71
C GLU A 717 11.02 -6.29 -42.08
N ALA A 718 11.42 -6.39 -40.81
CA ALA A 718 11.37 -7.65 -40.05
C ALA A 718 9.94 -8.19 -39.93
N ALA A 719 8.97 -7.31 -39.68
CA ALA A 719 7.54 -7.66 -39.67
C ALA A 719 7.07 -8.19 -41.03
N GLY A 720 7.49 -7.58 -42.13
CA GLY A 720 7.15 -8.02 -43.49
C GLY A 720 7.75 -9.38 -43.89
N ARG A 721 8.83 -9.81 -43.22
CA ARG A 721 9.49 -11.12 -43.44
C ARG A 721 8.94 -12.24 -42.54
N ALA A 722 8.04 -11.92 -41.61
CA ALA A 722 7.48 -12.89 -40.67
C ALA A 722 6.65 -13.95 -41.42
N ARG A 723 7.05 -15.22 -41.31
CA ARG A 723 6.39 -16.37 -41.96
C ARG A 723 5.37 -17.09 -41.07
N SER A 724 5.38 -16.79 -39.76
CA SER A 724 4.50 -17.39 -38.74
C SER A 724 3.67 -16.30 -38.08
N GLY A 725 2.36 -16.54 -37.95
CA GLY A 725 1.42 -15.62 -37.31
C GLY A 725 1.49 -15.61 -35.78
N ASP A 726 2.15 -16.59 -35.15
CA ASP A 726 2.04 -16.80 -33.69
C ASP A 726 3.40 -16.78 -32.97
N ALA A 727 4.45 -16.25 -33.60
CA ALA A 727 5.79 -16.19 -33.01
C ALA A 727 6.43 -14.81 -33.18
N ALA A 728 7.24 -14.40 -32.20
CA ALA A 728 8.09 -13.23 -32.31
C ALA A 728 9.05 -13.39 -33.50
N TYR A 729 9.13 -12.37 -34.36
CA TYR A 729 9.98 -12.37 -35.54
C TYR A 729 11.30 -11.61 -35.32
N GLY A 730 11.48 -10.95 -34.17
CA GLY A 730 12.72 -10.24 -33.86
C GLY A 730 12.81 -9.79 -32.40
N LEU A 731 13.87 -9.02 -32.10
CA LEU A 731 14.09 -8.38 -30.80
C LEU A 731 14.44 -6.91 -31.01
N VAL A 732 13.84 -6.01 -30.21
CA VAL A 732 14.30 -4.62 -30.09
C VAL A 732 15.12 -4.47 -28.82
N ARG A 733 16.25 -3.76 -28.88
CA ARG A 733 17.02 -3.31 -27.73
C ARG A 733 16.78 -1.83 -27.54
N LEU A 734 16.32 -1.43 -26.36
CA LEU A 734 16.08 -0.03 -25.99
C LEU A 734 17.12 0.40 -24.96
N ALA A 735 17.81 1.51 -25.23
CA ALA A 735 18.69 2.17 -24.28
C ALA A 735 18.01 3.45 -23.79
N LEU A 736 17.70 3.51 -22.49
CA LEU A 736 16.94 4.58 -21.86
C LEU A 736 17.79 5.28 -20.80
N ARG A 737 17.96 6.60 -20.92
CA ARG A 737 18.74 7.42 -19.97
C ARG A 737 17.82 8.15 -19.01
N ARG A 738 18.07 8.00 -17.71
CA ARG A 738 17.32 8.69 -16.64
C ARG A 738 17.62 10.20 -16.69
N ARG A 739 16.56 11.02 -16.65
CA ARG A 739 16.65 12.49 -16.53
C ARG A 739 16.99 12.94 -15.13
#